data_AF-A0A7X7BCM5-F1
#
_entry.id   AF-A0A7X7BCM5-F1
#
_cell.length_a   1.000
_cell.length_b   1.000
_cell.length_c   1.000
_cell.angle_alpha   90.00
_cell.angle_beta   90.00
_cell.angle_gamma   90.00
#
_symmetry.space_group_name_H-M   'P 1'
#
loop_
_entity.id
_entity.type
_entity.pdbx_description
1 polymer ?
#
loop_
_entity_poly.entity_id
_entity_poly.type
_entity_poly.pdbx_seq_one_letter_code
_entity_poly.pdbx_strand_id
1 'polypeptide(L)'
;MTAFHSHAEAWRTYAVYQPRIERTVVVDAAEQPLRYNHDSSVAWFRDRWFCVWNANTTPSEGAPGQLNVVSTSPNGLTWSPPQPVFSDPARSANPIPCPSGTQWQPNLLVVGDRLWCLWSQNSKDTHNGCYFSTLDTPDGLWTNRLLTWNGQPDPVIDGHPYRLFPSQNPLRLASGRVLAPVTMIGPASTNAAAGANAWYGREKRNSVLVTDDGVTWRVSPGTVLPGLEWRQWEPTVFEQPDGSVLMFARNNFIPAFERAAIRPEEALTWSVSRDAGMTWTPHAYVPLETVVSRMHVLRQPGSDRFLMLHNDWPAGRFGVDRRNLALFVNRGGGIDFVAGTGLTGREPEVAYPQMDIQGDALLFTYSQGPCALRNIRAVRISPLPAPDQLYLYPRANLPVPRLCTIANGTLTLQGGASLTCRTAPGIAADRVRIDVDVKPDDHGVLFDNRGATSGFVWGLSGSAFVHLGDPAKNLRSSLPVPCARWSRLGVSIDYPKGEVHFTLNSQTERIAFKPGRRSLAGRTATLFGPNLATSTLAAFEGEVHSLILDGTNRLFDVTSPAGLTQYGGTSGTAETRASETSACTVPAGPDGRPLLRLAGAASAGVELPANERAAGDLLEFEFAFRLECGVTGTLCTVGDACHPARVVVRNGSILIEAAGTSQPCGAARPGTWQRLALSSRADTTRVMLDRAPAAAVRHTPQANWLYLGEGYPSSSPSGDIAVTLDLTSIRSRITEGLP
;
A
#
# COMPACT_ATOMS: atom_id res chain seq x y z
N MET A 1 18.25 -4.79 41.91
CA MET A 1 17.38 -5.84 42.47
C MET A 1 16.05 -5.20 42.82
N THR A 2 15.13 -5.20 41.89
CA THR A 2 13.74 -4.75 42.04
C THR A 2 12.87 -6.00 41.90
N ALA A 3 11.90 -6.13 42.81
CA ALA A 3 11.10 -7.34 43.00
C ALA A 3 10.33 -7.73 41.73
N PHE A 4 10.60 -8.93 41.22
CA PHE A 4 9.79 -9.60 40.19
C PHE A 4 8.43 -9.94 40.80
N HIS A 5 7.43 -9.09 40.56
CA HIS A 5 6.04 -9.48 40.74
C HIS A 5 5.61 -10.22 39.48
N SER A 6 5.44 -11.55 39.58
CA SER A 6 4.74 -12.35 38.58
C SER A 6 3.26 -11.98 38.60
N HIS A 7 2.88 -10.92 37.90
CA HIS A 7 1.47 -10.61 37.68
C HIS A 7 0.99 -11.45 36.50
N ALA A 8 0.25 -12.53 36.75
CA ALA A 8 -0.65 -13.03 35.72
C ALA A 8 -1.60 -11.88 35.35
N GLU A 9 -1.53 -11.38 34.12
CA GLU A 9 -2.35 -10.23 33.73
C GLU A 9 -3.85 -10.55 33.83
N ALA A 10 -4.65 -9.56 34.23
CA ALA A 10 -6.10 -9.70 34.21
C ALA A 10 -6.62 -9.83 32.77
N TRP A 11 -7.75 -10.52 32.59
CA TRP A 11 -8.45 -10.54 31.30
C TRP A 11 -8.74 -9.11 30.83
N ARG A 12 -8.29 -8.78 29.61
CA ARG A 12 -8.49 -7.47 28.97
C ARG A 12 -9.63 -7.55 27.97
N THR A 13 -10.44 -6.51 27.89
CA THR A 13 -11.58 -6.40 26.96
C THR A 13 -11.27 -5.43 25.83
N TYR A 14 -12.12 -5.42 24.81
CA TYR A 14 -11.88 -4.74 23.55
C TYR A 14 -12.97 -3.73 23.21
N ALA A 15 -12.56 -2.61 22.62
CA ALA A 15 -13.43 -1.70 21.86
C ALA A 15 -13.23 -1.92 20.36
N VAL A 16 -14.15 -1.47 19.52
CA VAL A 16 -13.93 -1.44 18.05
C VAL A 16 -13.37 -0.08 17.67
N TYR A 17 -12.23 -0.04 16.97
CA TYR A 17 -11.66 1.23 16.53
C TYR A 17 -12.39 1.77 15.30
N GLN A 18 -13.05 2.91 15.46
CA GLN A 18 -13.85 3.58 14.43
C GLN A 18 -13.57 5.07 14.40
N PRO A 19 -12.41 5.49 13.87
CA PRO A 19 -12.06 6.90 13.82
C PRO A 19 -12.84 7.64 12.74
N ARG A 20 -12.89 8.96 12.87
CA ARG A 20 -13.20 9.83 11.74
C ARG A 20 -12.00 9.85 10.78
N ILE A 21 -12.28 9.64 9.49
CA ILE A 21 -11.27 9.65 8.43
C ILE A 21 -11.60 10.79 7.46
N GLU A 22 -10.78 11.83 7.45
CA GLU A 22 -10.92 12.99 6.56
C GLU A 22 -9.83 12.93 5.48
N ARG A 23 -10.22 13.01 4.20
CA ARG A 23 -9.30 12.93 3.05
C ARG A 23 -9.24 14.26 2.32
N THR A 24 -8.05 14.66 1.88
CA THR A 24 -7.84 15.90 1.13
C THR A 24 -6.73 15.75 0.09
N VAL A 25 -6.58 16.77 -0.76
CA VAL A 25 -5.55 16.87 -1.80
C VAL A 25 -4.52 17.90 -1.39
N VAL A 26 -3.24 17.53 -1.44
CA VAL A 26 -2.13 18.47 -1.29
C VAL A 26 -1.78 19.07 -2.65
N VAL A 27 -1.66 18.22 -3.68
CA VAL A 27 -1.45 18.62 -5.07
C VAL A 27 -2.17 17.68 -6.03
N ASP A 28 -2.82 18.25 -7.03
CA ASP A 28 -3.49 17.53 -8.12
C ASP A 28 -2.71 17.75 -9.43
N ALA A 29 -2.09 16.68 -9.94
CA ALA A 29 -1.27 16.69 -11.14
C ALA A 29 -2.04 17.04 -12.41
N ALA A 30 -3.36 16.88 -12.44
CA ALA A 30 -4.17 17.25 -13.60
C ALA A 30 -4.47 18.76 -13.62
N GLU A 31 -4.55 19.42 -12.46
CA GLU A 31 -4.92 20.83 -12.35
C GLU A 31 -3.73 21.79 -12.23
N GLN A 32 -2.56 21.27 -11.87
CA GLN A 32 -1.39 22.09 -11.58
C GLN A 32 -0.23 21.84 -12.57
N PRO A 33 0.74 22.78 -12.66
CA PRO A 33 1.91 22.60 -13.52
C PRO A 33 2.77 21.38 -13.13
N LEU A 34 2.78 20.99 -11.85
CA LEU A 34 3.54 19.84 -11.34
C LEU A 34 2.81 18.54 -11.71
N ARG A 35 3.23 17.93 -12.82
CA ARG A 35 2.61 16.72 -13.37
C ARG A 35 3.08 15.45 -12.68
N TYR A 36 4.32 15.39 -12.24
CA TYR A 36 4.86 14.28 -11.44
C TYR A 36 5.00 14.70 -9.98
N ASN A 37 4.49 13.90 -9.04
CA ASN A 37 4.62 14.15 -7.60
C ASN A 37 4.76 12.82 -6.83
N HIS A 38 5.83 12.60 -6.07
CA HIS A 38 6.03 11.34 -5.35
C HIS A 38 6.82 11.52 -4.04
N ASP A 39 6.86 10.46 -3.23
CA ASP A 39 7.68 10.32 -2.01
C ASP A 39 7.49 11.47 -1.00
N SER A 40 6.24 11.69 -0.57
CA SER A 40 5.93 12.73 0.40
C SER A 40 6.33 12.37 1.82
N SER A 41 6.66 13.40 2.58
CA SER A 41 6.92 13.41 4.01
C SER A 41 6.11 14.50 4.68
N VAL A 42 5.59 14.24 5.87
CA VAL A 42 4.78 15.19 6.64
C VAL A 42 5.26 15.28 8.09
N ALA A 43 5.23 16.48 8.65
CA ALA A 43 5.50 16.73 10.07
C ALA A 43 4.72 17.94 10.59
N TRP A 44 4.31 17.92 11.87
CA TRP A 44 3.80 19.10 12.56
C TRP A 44 4.96 19.91 13.13
N PHE A 45 5.11 21.16 12.69
CA PHE A 45 6.16 22.04 13.18
C PHE A 45 5.55 23.34 13.73
N ARG A 46 5.56 23.45 15.06
CA ARG A 46 5.03 24.57 15.85
C ARG A 46 3.53 24.80 15.65
N ASP A 47 3.15 25.49 14.60
CA ASP A 47 1.79 25.99 14.36
C ASP A 47 1.12 25.40 13.11
N ARG A 48 1.83 24.60 12.31
CA ARG A 48 1.31 24.05 11.06
C ARG A 48 1.97 22.74 10.66
N TRP A 49 1.27 21.99 9.82
CA TRP A 49 1.81 20.86 9.08
C TRP A 49 2.70 21.35 7.94
N PHE A 50 3.82 20.66 7.75
CA PHE A 50 4.68 20.74 6.58
C PHE A 50 4.55 19.44 5.81
N CYS A 51 4.28 19.51 4.52
CA CYS A 51 4.37 18.39 3.58
C CYS A 51 5.44 18.72 2.54
N VAL A 52 6.42 17.84 2.39
CA VAL A 52 7.52 17.99 1.41
C VAL A 52 7.55 16.73 0.54
N TRP A 53 7.75 16.87 -0.76
CA TRP A 53 7.79 15.75 -1.71
C TRP A 53 8.64 16.10 -2.94
N ASN A 54 9.04 15.12 -3.75
CA ASN A 54 9.69 15.39 -5.03
C ASN A 54 8.67 15.56 -6.16
N ALA A 55 8.86 16.59 -6.98
CA ALA A 55 7.94 16.94 -8.04
C ALA A 55 8.65 17.36 -9.33
N ASN A 56 7.95 17.22 -10.46
CA ASN A 56 8.41 17.69 -11.76
C ASN A 56 7.23 18.16 -12.62
N THR A 57 7.45 19.15 -13.47
CA THR A 57 6.48 19.54 -14.50
C THR A 57 6.46 18.55 -15.67
N THR A 58 7.58 17.85 -15.88
CA THR A 58 7.64 16.69 -16.78
C THR A 58 6.94 15.50 -16.12
N PRO A 59 5.96 14.85 -16.76
CA PRO A 59 5.18 13.74 -16.22
C PRO A 59 5.98 12.42 -16.22
N SER A 60 7.15 12.42 -15.58
CA SER A 60 8.04 11.27 -15.52
C SER A 60 8.90 11.32 -14.28
N GLU A 61 8.92 10.20 -13.56
CA GLU A 61 9.86 9.94 -12.48
C GLU A 61 11.30 10.10 -12.97
N GLY A 62 12.11 10.82 -12.19
CA GLY A 62 13.54 10.99 -12.46
C GLY A 62 13.89 11.80 -13.71
N ALA A 63 12.92 12.48 -14.33
CA ALA A 63 13.21 13.40 -15.41
C ALA A 63 14.06 14.59 -14.89
N PRO A 64 14.99 15.13 -15.70
CA PRO A 64 15.79 16.29 -15.30
C PRO A 64 14.93 17.47 -14.81
N GLY A 65 15.45 18.18 -13.81
CA GLY A 65 14.73 19.32 -13.20
C GLY A 65 13.70 18.92 -12.15
N GLN A 66 13.67 17.66 -11.71
CA GLN A 66 12.87 17.25 -10.55
C GLN A 66 13.41 17.91 -9.27
N LEU A 67 12.53 18.58 -8.54
CA LEU A 67 12.87 19.33 -7.33
C LEU A 67 12.04 18.82 -6.14
N ASN A 68 12.58 18.97 -4.93
CA ASN A 68 11.76 18.85 -3.74
C ASN A 68 10.95 20.16 -3.58
N VAL A 69 9.66 20.02 -3.30
CA VAL A 69 8.73 21.13 -3.06
C VAL A 69 8.07 20.97 -1.69
N VAL A 70 7.58 22.08 -1.15
CA VAL A 70 6.88 22.13 0.15
C VAL A 70 5.49 22.76 0.00
N SER A 71 4.55 22.26 0.78
CA SER A 71 3.26 22.88 1.07
C SER A 71 3.00 22.83 2.58
N THR A 72 2.28 23.81 3.11
CA THR A 72 1.95 23.88 4.54
C THR A 72 0.45 23.95 4.76
N SER A 73 0.01 23.50 5.94
CA SER A 73 -1.40 23.52 6.32
C SER A 73 -1.58 23.78 7.81
N PRO A 74 -2.43 24.73 8.24
CA PRO A 74 -2.71 24.93 9.66
C PRO A 74 -3.58 23.81 10.27
N ASN A 75 -4.28 23.03 9.44
CA ASN A 75 -5.28 22.05 9.90
C ASN A 75 -5.12 20.64 9.28
N GLY A 76 -4.19 20.47 8.34
CA GLY A 76 -3.97 19.22 7.59
C GLY A 76 -4.99 18.96 6.48
N LEU A 77 -5.96 19.86 6.28
CA LEU A 77 -7.06 19.73 5.33
C LEU A 77 -6.97 20.72 4.17
N THR A 78 -6.48 21.95 4.44
CA THR A 78 -6.31 23.01 3.45
C THR A 78 -4.84 23.34 3.30
N TRP A 79 -4.31 23.20 2.09
CA TRP A 79 -2.87 23.25 1.81
C TRP A 79 -2.50 24.49 0.98
N SER A 80 -1.34 25.07 1.27
CA SER A 80 -0.79 26.17 0.46
C SER A 80 -0.35 25.67 -0.92
N PRO A 81 -0.24 26.56 -1.94
CA PRO A 81 0.36 26.18 -3.21
C PRO A 81 1.80 25.63 -3.02
N PRO A 82 2.21 24.61 -3.81
CA PRO A 82 3.54 24.02 -3.70
C PRO A 82 4.63 24.98 -4.18
N GLN A 83 5.77 24.98 -3.50
CA GLN A 83 6.93 25.80 -3.85
C GLN A 83 8.24 25.01 -3.72
N PRO A 84 9.24 25.18 -4.60
CA PRO A 84 10.53 24.53 -4.44
C PRO A 84 11.16 24.90 -3.09
N VAL A 85 11.63 23.90 -2.34
CA VAL A 85 12.05 24.13 -0.94
C VAL A 85 13.54 24.36 -0.80
N PHE A 86 14.37 23.54 -1.48
CA PHE A 86 15.83 23.57 -1.30
C PHE A 86 16.57 24.35 -2.39
N SER A 87 15.93 24.63 -3.52
CA SER A 87 16.55 25.31 -4.67
C SER A 87 16.12 26.77 -4.85
N ASP A 88 15.13 27.24 -4.09
CA ASP A 88 14.56 28.58 -4.21
C ASP A 88 15.18 29.52 -3.16
N PRO A 89 15.80 30.66 -3.56
CA PRO A 89 16.34 31.64 -2.60
C PRO A 89 15.28 32.27 -1.69
N ALA A 90 13.99 32.23 -2.05
CA ALA A 90 12.90 32.68 -1.18
C ALA A 90 12.58 31.67 -0.05
N ARG A 91 13.08 30.44 -0.15
CA ARG A 91 12.86 29.36 0.82
C ARG A 91 14.14 28.82 1.44
N SER A 92 15.30 29.05 0.83
CA SER A 92 16.59 28.57 1.31
C SER A 92 17.60 29.71 1.41
N ALA A 93 18.28 29.82 2.55
CA ALA A 93 19.36 30.78 2.77
C ALA A 93 20.58 30.49 1.88
N ASN A 94 20.78 29.22 1.53
CA ASN A 94 21.81 28.72 0.64
C ASN A 94 21.21 27.70 -0.34
N PRO A 95 20.55 28.17 -1.42
CA PRO A 95 19.82 27.30 -2.34
C PRO A 95 20.76 26.34 -3.09
N ILE A 96 20.29 25.11 -3.30
CA ILE A 96 21.00 24.07 -4.05
C ILE A 96 20.45 23.99 -5.48
N PRO A 97 21.23 24.35 -6.52
CA PRO A 97 20.77 24.29 -7.89
C PRO A 97 20.67 22.84 -8.39
N CYS A 98 19.67 22.57 -9.23
CA CYS A 98 19.44 21.25 -9.81
C CYS A 98 19.02 21.35 -11.30
N PRO A 99 19.86 21.92 -12.19
CA PRO A 99 19.48 22.22 -13.57
C PRO A 99 19.31 20.98 -14.45
N SER A 100 20.12 19.94 -14.20
CA SER A 100 20.12 18.69 -14.99
C SER A 100 19.99 17.43 -14.14
N GLY A 101 19.95 17.59 -12.81
CA GLY A 101 19.82 16.51 -11.84
C GLY A 101 18.38 16.29 -11.39
N THR A 102 18.25 15.58 -10.27
CA THR A 102 16.98 15.29 -9.61
C THR A 102 17.14 15.31 -8.09
N GLN A 103 16.26 16.02 -7.41
CA GLN A 103 16.11 15.94 -5.95
C GLN A 103 15.11 14.85 -5.59
N TRP A 104 15.41 14.08 -4.54
CA TRP A 104 14.68 12.88 -4.15
C TRP A 104 14.40 12.86 -2.66
N GLN A 105 13.24 12.29 -2.33
CA GLN A 105 12.90 11.68 -1.04
C GLN A 105 13.25 12.57 0.17
N PRO A 106 12.51 13.67 0.36
CA PRO A 106 12.59 14.44 1.59
C PRO A 106 12.03 13.63 2.77
N ASN A 107 12.67 13.72 3.92
CA ASN A 107 12.28 12.98 5.14
C ASN A 107 12.41 13.90 6.36
N LEU A 108 11.28 14.22 6.98
CA LEU A 108 11.16 15.20 8.05
C LEU A 108 11.30 14.59 9.45
N LEU A 109 11.88 15.37 10.36
CA LEU A 109 11.85 15.10 11.81
C LEU A 109 11.90 16.42 12.57
N VAL A 110 11.11 16.56 13.63
CA VAL A 110 11.26 17.68 14.57
C VAL A 110 12.24 17.29 15.67
N VAL A 111 13.30 18.10 15.86
CA VAL A 111 14.31 17.89 16.92
C VAL A 111 14.47 19.19 17.70
N GLY A 112 13.99 19.19 18.95
CA GLY A 112 13.89 20.42 19.75
C GLY A 112 13.01 21.44 19.04
N ASP A 113 13.50 22.66 18.86
CA ASP A 113 12.76 23.77 18.23
C ASP A 113 12.98 23.86 16.71
N ARG A 114 13.62 22.87 16.09
CA ARG A 114 13.99 22.86 14.67
C ARG A 114 13.27 21.76 13.90
N LEU A 115 12.90 22.07 12.67
CA LEU A 115 12.49 21.06 11.70
C LEU A 115 13.71 20.64 10.87
N TRP A 116 13.97 19.34 10.82
CA TRP A 116 15.04 18.72 10.04
C TRP A 116 14.46 18.06 8.80
N CYS A 117 15.24 18.03 7.72
CA CYS A 117 14.92 17.26 6.52
C CYS A 117 16.18 16.59 5.95
N LEU A 118 16.13 15.28 5.73
CA LEU A 118 17.14 14.57 4.94
C LEU A 118 16.60 14.24 3.56
N TRP A 119 17.43 14.49 2.55
CA TRP A 119 17.09 14.29 1.14
C TRP A 119 18.35 14.04 0.32
N SER A 120 18.22 13.68 -0.95
CA SER A 120 19.39 13.52 -1.83
C SER A 120 19.21 14.22 -3.17
N GLN A 121 20.32 14.61 -3.77
CA GLN A 121 20.39 15.07 -5.15
C GLN A 121 21.20 14.07 -5.97
N ASN A 122 20.61 13.59 -7.07
CA ASN A 122 21.30 12.84 -8.10
C ASN A 122 21.68 13.79 -9.23
N SER A 123 22.96 14.06 -9.40
CA SER A 123 23.48 14.91 -10.48
C SER A 123 24.87 14.45 -10.90
N LYS A 124 25.37 15.00 -12.02
CA LYS A 124 26.75 14.77 -12.47
C LYS A 124 27.72 15.87 -12.02
N ASP A 125 27.20 16.87 -11.31
CA ASP A 125 27.95 18.03 -10.84
C ASP A 125 28.34 17.88 -9.35
N THR A 126 28.94 18.92 -8.79
CA THR A 126 29.40 18.98 -7.40
C THR A 126 28.27 18.99 -6.37
N HIS A 127 27.01 19.09 -6.80
CA HIS A 127 25.85 19.07 -5.91
C HIS A 127 25.28 17.66 -5.71
N ASN A 128 25.89 16.62 -6.30
CA ASN A 128 25.47 15.24 -6.08
C ASN A 128 25.75 14.79 -4.63
N GLY A 129 24.77 14.19 -3.97
CA GLY A 129 24.95 13.59 -2.65
C GLY A 129 23.73 13.67 -1.73
N CYS A 130 23.96 13.33 -0.45
CA CYS A 130 22.95 13.34 0.60
C CYS A 130 23.03 14.65 1.41
N TYR A 131 21.90 15.30 1.61
CA TYR A 131 21.79 16.59 2.29
C TYR A 131 21.04 16.46 3.61
N PHE A 132 21.48 17.27 4.56
CA PHE A 132 20.80 17.57 5.81
C PHE A 132 20.40 19.05 5.78
N SER A 133 19.10 19.31 5.86
CA SER A 133 18.54 20.67 5.86
C SER A 133 17.80 20.96 7.15
N THR A 134 17.90 22.19 7.64
CA THR A 134 17.24 22.62 8.87
C THR A 134 16.43 23.89 8.67
N LEU A 135 15.32 24.00 9.38
CA LEU A 135 14.47 25.18 9.45
C LEU A 135 14.26 25.59 10.91
N ASP A 136 14.64 26.83 11.24
CA ASP A 136 14.58 27.38 12.60
C ASP A 136 13.23 27.98 12.95
N THR A 137 12.46 28.46 11.98
CA THR A 137 11.11 29.04 12.20
C THR A 137 10.19 28.67 11.04
N PRO A 138 8.87 28.53 11.24
CA PRO A 138 7.96 28.06 10.19
C PRO A 138 7.98 28.91 8.91
N ASP A 139 8.16 30.23 9.06
CA ASP A 139 8.24 31.19 7.95
C ASP A 139 9.68 31.58 7.58
N GLY A 140 10.67 30.89 8.16
CA GLY A 140 12.09 31.14 7.93
C GLY A 140 12.64 30.53 6.63
N LEU A 141 13.96 30.59 6.49
CA LEU A 141 14.70 29.99 5.38
C LEU A 141 15.36 28.69 5.80
N TRP A 142 15.31 27.69 4.93
CA TRP A 142 16.04 26.43 5.08
C TRP A 142 17.54 26.67 4.92
N THR A 143 18.33 26.00 5.76
CA THR A 143 19.79 25.93 5.60
C THR A 143 20.16 24.52 5.18
N ASN A 144 20.80 24.38 4.03
CA ASN A 144 21.15 23.10 3.41
C ASN A 144 22.62 22.74 3.66
N ARG A 145 22.92 21.50 4.03
CA ARG A 145 24.30 21.00 4.20
C ARG A 145 24.49 19.67 3.49
N LEU A 146 25.42 19.63 2.54
CA LEU A 146 25.90 18.37 1.98
C LEU A 146 26.65 17.58 3.06
N LEU A 147 26.23 16.36 3.31
CA LEU A 147 26.96 15.44 4.18
C LEU A 147 28.12 14.83 3.41
N THR A 148 29.29 14.76 4.05
CA THR A 148 30.50 14.21 3.43
C THR A 148 31.23 13.27 4.37
N TRP A 149 31.95 12.32 3.79
CA TRP A 149 32.77 11.30 4.45
C TRP A 149 34.18 11.41 3.88
N ASN A 150 35.13 11.87 4.70
CA ASN A 150 36.49 12.19 4.24
C ASN A 150 36.51 13.14 3.04
N GLY A 151 35.62 14.14 3.04
CA GLY A 151 35.49 15.13 1.98
C GLY A 151 34.78 14.64 0.70
N GLN A 152 34.27 13.40 0.68
CA GLN A 152 33.53 12.84 -0.46
C GLN A 152 32.03 12.68 -0.14
N PRO A 153 31.13 12.76 -1.13
CA PRO A 153 29.68 12.61 -0.92
C PRO A 153 29.25 11.16 -0.66
N ASP A 154 30.08 10.17 -1.01
CA ASP A 154 29.79 8.75 -0.85
C ASP A 154 30.72 8.15 0.23
N PRO A 155 30.18 7.57 1.32
CA PRO A 155 31.00 6.82 2.27
C PRO A 155 31.61 5.56 1.65
N VAL A 156 32.78 5.17 2.15
CA VAL A 156 33.44 3.91 1.80
C VAL A 156 33.14 2.86 2.86
N ILE A 157 32.47 1.77 2.46
CA ILE A 157 32.16 0.61 3.30
C ILE A 157 32.76 -0.61 2.62
N ASP A 158 33.48 -1.45 3.37
CA ASP A 158 34.15 -2.65 2.86
C ASP A 158 35.01 -2.40 1.60
N GLY A 159 35.65 -1.23 1.52
CA GLY A 159 36.51 -0.84 0.39
C GLY A 159 35.76 -0.30 -0.85
N HIS A 160 34.44 -0.15 -0.80
CA HIS A 160 33.63 0.34 -1.91
C HIS A 160 32.85 1.61 -1.56
N PRO A 161 32.73 2.58 -2.50
CA PRO A 161 31.89 3.74 -2.31
C PRO A 161 30.41 3.35 -2.42
N TYR A 162 29.58 3.84 -1.49
CA TYR A 162 28.14 3.67 -1.52
C TYR A 162 27.43 5.00 -1.63
N ARG A 163 26.58 5.14 -2.64
CA ARG A 163 25.69 6.29 -2.74
C ARG A 163 24.57 6.17 -1.71
N LEU A 164 24.29 7.26 -1.01
CA LEU A 164 23.25 7.31 0.01
C LEU A 164 21.91 7.80 -0.55
N PHE A 165 20.83 7.13 -0.13
CA PHE A 165 19.47 7.45 -0.53
C PHE A 165 18.54 7.47 0.70
N PRO A 166 18.32 8.65 1.32
CA PRO A 166 17.38 8.82 2.43
C PRO A 166 16.01 8.30 2.07
N SER A 167 15.47 7.42 2.91
CA SER A 167 14.33 6.59 2.54
C SER A 167 13.07 6.88 3.34
N GLN A 168 13.21 7.25 4.62
CA GLN A 168 12.09 7.48 5.52
C GLN A 168 12.38 8.55 6.57
N ASN A 169 11.33 9.06 7.22
CA ASN A 169 11.46 9.98 8.35
C ASN A 169 12.47 9.44 9.37
N PRO A 170 13.43 10.29 9.80
CA PRO A 170 14.36 9.93 10.86
C PRO A 170 13.63 9.65 12.18
N LEU A 171 14.26 8.84 13.02
CA LEU A 171 13.83 8.53 14.38
C LEU A 171 14.78 9.18 15.37
N ARG A 172 14.24 9.81 16.41
CA ARG A 172 15.01 10.18 17.61
C ARG A 172 14.81 9.11 18.69
N LEU A 173 15.89 8.46 19.09
CA LEU A 173 15.91 7.49 20.17
C LEU A 173 15.71 8.16 21.52
N ALA A 174 15.31 7.39 22.54
CA ALA A 174 15.21 7.83 23.92
C ALA A 174 16.53 8.40 24.46
N SER A 175 17.67 7.89 23.97
CA SER A 175 19.01 8.41 24.28
C SER A 175 19.29 9.82 23.73
N GLY A 176 18.42 10.34 22.86
CA GLY A 176 18.58 11.61 22.16
C GLY A 176 19.27 11.50 20.80
N ARG A 177 19.94 10.37 20.52
CA ARG A 177 20.53 10.05 19.21
C ARG A 177 19.48 10.03 18.12
N VAL A 178 19.82 10.51 16.93
CA VAL A 178 18.98 10.48 15.74
C VAL A 178 19.51 9.44 14.75
N LEU A 179 18.59 8.62 14.24
CA LEU A 179 18.82 7.65 13.17
C LEU A 179 18.03 8.07 11.94
N ALA A 180 18.69 8.31 10.81
CA ALA A 180 18.04 8.59 9.54
C ALA A 180 18.17 7.38 8.60
N PRO A 181 17.07 6.65 8.32
CA PRO A 181 17.10 5.48 7.44
C PRO A 181 17.52 5.82 6.02
N VAL A 182 18.45 5.03 5.48
CA VAL A 182 18.97 5.17 4.12
C VAL A 182 19.05 3.81 3.44
N THR A 183 18.84 3.80 2.13
CA THR A 183 19.37 2.72 1.29
C THR A 183 20.72 3.16 0.74
N MET A 184 21.74 2.32 0.91
CA MET A 184 23.07 2.50 0.35
C MET A 184 23.16 1.73 -0.96
N ILE A 185 23.60 2.38 -2.04
CA ILE A 185 23.66 1.80 -3.39
C ILE A 185 25.12 1.64 -3.78
N GLY A 186 25.56 0.40 -3.89
CA GLY A 186 26.97 0.04 -4.01
C GLY A 186 27.39 -0.40 -5.42
N PRO A 187 28.40 -1.28 -5.50
CA PRO A 187 28.87 -1.87 -6.75
C PRO A 187 27.83 -2.85 -7.35
N ALA A 188 28.18 -3.48 -8.47
CA ALA A 188 27.38 -4.58 -9.01
C ALA A 188 27.32 -5.73 -7.99
N SER A 189 26.12 -6.25 -7.73
CA SER A 189 25.93 -7.40 -6.85
C SER A 189 26.41 -8.66 -7.54
N THR A 190 27.13 -9.52 -6.82
CA THR A 190 27.65 -10.80 -7.33
C THR A 190 26.56 -11.85 -7.55
N ASN A 191 25.38 -11.65 -6.98
CA ASN A 191 24.23 -12.54 -7.07
C ASN A 191 22.97 -11.88 -7.64
N ALA A 192 23.13 -10.74 -8.30
CA ALA A 192 22.07 -10.19 -9.12
C ALA A 192 21.67 -11.19 -10.22
N ALA A 193 20.38 -11.20 -10.56
CA ALA A 193 19.89 -12.02 -11.65
C ALA A 193 20.60 -11.68 -12.98
N ALA A 194 20.83 -12.71 -13.81
CA ALA A 194 21.46 -12.52 -15.12
C ALA A 194 20.65 -11.54 -15.99
N GLY A 195 21.33 -10.57 -16.60
CA GLY A 195 20.69 -9.53 -17.41
C GLY A 195 20.09 -8.37 -16.62
N ALA A 196 20.24 -8.33 -15.29
CA ALA A 196 19.88 -7.17 -14.49
C ALA A 196 20.63 -5.92 -14.98
N ASN A 197 19.89 -4.84 -15.23
CA ASN A 197 20.48 -3.58 -15.66
C ASN A 197 21.32 -2.96 -14.53
N ALA A 198 22.06 -1.90 -14.86
CA ALA A 198 23.00 -1.24 -13.93
C ALA A 198 22.35 -0.65 -12.66
N TRP A 199 21.02 -0.57 -12.57
CA TRP A 199 20.31 -0.15 -11.36
C TRP A 199 19.84 -1.35 -10.54
N TYR A 200 19.10 -2.26 -11.16
CA TYR A 200 18.55 -3.43 -10.48
C TYR A 200 19.64 -4.39 -10.03
N GLY A 201 20.74 -4.51 -10.79
CA GLY A 201 21.84 -5.40 -10.49
C GLY A 201 22.87 -4.87 -9.48
N ARG A 202 22.67 -3.69 -8.89
CA ARG A 202 23.56 -3.18 -7.83
C ARG A 202 23.22 -3.75 -6.47
N GLU A 203 24.26 -3.97 -5.67
CA GLU A 203 24.15 -4.21 -4.24
C GLU A 203 23.45 -3.01 -3.58
N LYS A 204 22.51 -3.31 -2.70
CA LYS A 204 21.75 -2.35 -1.92
C LYS A 204 21.90 -2.76 -0.46
N ARG A 205 22.28 -1.86 0.44
CA ARG A 205 22.27 -2.15 1.89
C ARG A 205 21.30 -1.22 2.57
N ASN A 206 20.41 -1.76 3.40
CA ASN A 206 19.59 -0.91 4.24
C ASN A 206 20.39 -0.52 5.47
N SER A 207 20.40 0.77 5.80
CA SER A 207 21.26 1.32 6.84
C SER A 207 20.62 2.54 7.48
N VAL A 208 21.36 3.16 8.40
CA VAL A 208 21.03 4.45 9.02
C VAL A 208 22.26 5.37 8.99
N LEU A 209 22.00 6.66 8.80
CA LEU A 209 22.92 7.71 9.21
C LEU A 209 22.65 8.03 10.69
N VAL A 210 23.71 8.21 11.45
CA VAL A 210 23.64 8.38 12.91
C VAL A 210 24.24 9.72 13.30
N THR A 211 23.53 10.48 14.12
CA THR A 211 24.05 11.71 14.72
C THR A 211 23.58 11.85 16.17
N ASP A 212 24.45 12.41 17.01
CA ASP A 212 24.14 12.71 18.42
C ASP A 212 23.91 14.23 18.62
N ASP A 213 24.28 15.07 17.64
CA ASP A 213 24.34 16.54 17.77
C ASP A 213 23.79 17.30 16.54
N GLY A 214 23.43 16.62 15.45
CA GLY A 214 23.02 17.22 14.18
C GLY A 214 24.17 17.82 13.36
N VAL A 215 25.40 17.75 13.86
CA VAL A 215 26.62 18.31 13.26
C VAL A 215 27.48 17.17 12.71
N THR A 216 27.85 16.23 13.57
CA THR A 216 28.66 15.06 13.23
C THR A 216 27.75 13.90 12.82
N TRP A 217 28.06 13.29 11.67
CA TRP A 217 27.29 12.18 11.13
C TRP A 217 28.20 10.98 10.92
N ARG A 218 27.70 9.81 11.31
CA ARG A 218 28.29 8.50 11.04
C ARG A 218 27.34 7.72 10.15
N VAL A 219 27.86 6.72 9.45
CA VAL A 219 27.07 5.79 8.63
C VAL A 219 27.23 4.39 9.19
N SER A 220 26.13 3.68 9.40
CA SER A 220 26.20 2.24 9.71
C SER A 220 26.60 1.47 8.44
N PRO A 221 27.38 0.38 8.53
CA PRO A 221 27.62 -0.52 7.40
C PRO A 221 26.34 -1.13 6.81
N GLY A 222 25.23 -1.06 7.55
CA GLY A 222 23.92 -1.56 7.14
C GLY A 222 23.81 -3.08 7.17
N THR A 223 22.76 -3.58 6.55
CA THR A 223 22.47 -5.02 6.45
C THR A 223 21.82 -5.36 5.12
N VAL A 224 21.77 -6.67 4.86
CA VAL A 224 21.25 -7.28 3.64
C VAL A 224 20.43 -8.53 3.96
N LEU A 225 19.57 -8.92 3.03
CA LEU A 225 18.96 -10.23 2.93
C LEU A 225 19.96 -11.15 2.22
N PRO A 226 20.54 -12.15 2.90
CA PRO A 226 21.57 -13.00 2.33
C PRO A 226 21.11 -13.70 1.05
N GLY A 227 21.91 -13.65 -0.01
CA GLY A 227 21.60 -14.23 -1.31
C GLY A 227 20.72 -13.35 -2.21
N LEU A 228 20.22 -12.22 -1.73
CA LEU A 228 19.34 -11.29 -2.43
C LEU A 228 19.74 -9.81 -2.22
N GLU A 229 21.05 -9.55 -2.17
CA GLU A 229 21.72 -8.30 -1.81
C GLU A 229 21.32 -7.11 -2.72
N TRP A 230 20.66 -7.39 -3.84
CA TRP A 230 20.24 -6.42 -4.85
C TRP A 230 18.75 -6.05 -4.77
N ARG A 231 17.97 -6.64 -3.86
CA ARG A 231 16.50 -6.47 -3.80
C ARG A 231 16.02 -5.44 -2.78
N GLN A 232 16.69 -5.34 -1.63
CA GLN A 232 16.20 -4.51 -0.54
C GLN A 232 16.21 -3.02 -0.82
N TRP A 233 15.24 -2.31 -0.24
CA TRP A 233 14.97 -0.92 -0.52
C TRP A 233 14.22 -0.26 0.64
N GLU A 234 14.38 1.05 0.77
CA GLU A 234 13.53 1.95 1.55
C GLU A 234 13.23 1.51 2.99
N PRO A 235 14.24 1.46 3.89
CA PRO A 235 14.02 1.08 5.27
C PRO A 235 13.32 2.18 6.09
N THR A 236 12.60 1.75 7.12
CA THR A 236 12.16 2.55 8.28
C THR A 236 12.70 1.91 9.56
N VAL A 237 12.90 2.69 10.62
CA VAL A 237 13.39 2.19 11.90
C VAL A 237 12.53 2.69 13.06
N PHE A 238 12.42 1.88 14.11
CA PHE A 238 11.64 2.20 15.31
C PHE A 238 12.26 1.56 16.56
N GLU A 239 12.33 2.33 17.65
CA GLU A 239 12.91 1.91 18.93
C GLU A 239 11.91 1.06 19.71
N GLN A 240 12.36 -0.11 20.16
CA GLN A 240 11.61 -1.05 20.98
C GLN A 240 11.61 -0.64 22.46
N PRO A 241 10.68 -1.16 23.28
CA PRO A 241 10.68 -0.89 24.72
C PRO A 241 11.97 -1.30 25.46
N ASP A 242 12.68 -2.31 24.97
CA ASP A 242 13.96 -2.78 25.52
C ASP A 242 15.18 -1.92 25.08
N GLY A 243 14.94 -0.88 24.27
CA GLY A 243 15.98 0.00 23.72
C GLY A 243 16.68 -0.55 22.47
N SER A 244 16.35 -1.76 22.01
CA SER A 244 16.77 -2.22 20.70
C SER A 244 16.07 -1.43 19.60
N VAL A 245 16.62 -1.45 18.38
CA VAL A 245 16.04 -0.76 17.23
C VAL A 245 15.69 -1.81 16.18
N LEU A 246 14.43 -1.86 15.77
CA LEU A 246 14.01 -2.67 14.63
C LEU A 246 14.07 -1.82 13.37
N MET A 247 14.46 -2.47 12.27
CA MET A 247 14.37 -1.94 10.93
C MET A 247 13.40 -2.80 10.15
N PHE A 248 12.42 -2.18 9.51
CA PHE A 248 11.62 -2.78 8.44
C PHE A 248 12.09 -2.23 7.11
N ALA A 249 12.11 -3.07 6.09
CA ALA A 249 12.47 -2.64 4.76
C ALA A 249 11.70 -3.36 3.67
N ARG A 250 11.37 -2.60 2.63
CA ARG A 250 10.75 -3.12 1.43
C ARG A 250 11.71 -4.06 0.73
N ASN A 251 11.20 -5.21 0.31
CA ASN A 251 11.92 -6.15 -0.54
C ASN A 251 11.36 -6.06 -1.97
N ASN A 252 12.15 -5.56 -2.92
CA ASN A 252 11.64 -5.36 -4.28
C ASN A 252 11.30 -6.68 -4.95
N PHE A 253 10.18 -6.72 -5.67
CA PHE A 253 9.91 -7.73 -6.69
C PHE A 253 10.21 -7.11 -8.05
N ILE A 254 11.02 -7.79 -8.87
CA ILE A 254 11.40 -7.34 -10.20
C ILE A 254 10.96 -8.41 -11.21
N PRO A 255 9.70 -8.32 -11.72
CA PRO A 255 9.09 -9.35 -12.56
C PRO A 255 9.95 -9.79 -13.76
N ALA A 256 10.72 -8.85 -14.33
CA ALA A 256 11.60 -9.08 -15.47
C ALA A 256 12.64 -10.18 -15.23
N PHE A 257 13.03 -10.40 -13.97
CA PHE A 257 14.08 -11.36 -13.61
C PHE A 257 13.56 -12.56 -12.81
N GLU A 258 12.40 -12.42 -12.15
CA GLU A 258 11.99 -13.33 -11.07
C GLU A 258 10.78 -14.23 -11.41
N ARG A 259 10.27 -14.19 -12.65
CA ARG A 259 9.24 -15.11 -13.22
C ARG A 259 8.08 -15.51 -12.29
N ALA A 260 7.65 -14.61 -11.40
CA ALA A 260 6.58 -14.78 -10.41
C ALA A 260 6.83 -15.77 -9.23
N ALA A 261 8.10 -15.97 -8.82
CA ALA A 261 8.44 -16.89 -7.72
C ALA A 261 8.27 -16.34 -6.28
N ILE A 262 7.91 -15.06 -6.12
CA ILE A 262 7.90 -14.40 -4.80
C ILE A 262 6.50 -14.36 -4.24
N ARG A 263 6.41 -14.50 -2.92
CA ARG A 263 5.15 -14.55 -2.19
C ARG A 263 4.87 -13.25 -1.42
N PRO A 264 3.60 -12.90 -1.13
CA PRO A 264 3.22 -11.72 -0.34
C PRO A 264 3.97 -11.55 0.98
N GLU A 265 4.20 -12.65 1.69
CA GLU A 265 4.95 -12.71 2.96
C GLU A 265 6.47 -12.44 2.80
N GLU A 266 6.96 -12.25 1.57
CA GLU A 266 8.37 -11.96 1.27
C GLU A 266 8.59 -10.50 0.82
N ALA A 267 7.53 -9.68 0.77
CA ALA A 267 7.63 -8.27 0.36
C ALA A 267 8.19 -7.34 1.44
N LEU A 268 8.19 -7.77 2.69
CA LEU A 268 8.69 -7.03 3.84
C LEU A 268 9.80 -7.82 4.54
N THR A 269 10.87 -7.13 4.90
CA THR A 269 12.00 -7.71 5.65
C THR A 269 12.23 -6.94 6.93
N TRP A 270 12.85 -7.57 7.91
CA TRP A 270 13.22 -6.94 9.16
C TRP A 270 14.63 -7.33 9.64
N SER A 271 15.19 -6.51 10.51
CA SER A 271 16.44 -6.77 11.24
C SER A 271 16.44 -6.01 12.56
N VAL A 272 17.33 -6.37 13.49
CA VAL A 272 17.46 -5.72 14.80
C VAL A 272 18.88 -5.20 15.03
N SER A 273 18.97 -4.04 15.66
CA SER A 273 20.18 -3.46 16.22
C SER A 273 20.07 -3.39 17.74
N ARG A 274 21.15 -3.74 18.45
CA ARG A 274 21.24 -3.66 19.93
C ARG A 274 22.26 -2.63 20.41
N ASP A 275 22.80 -1.82 19.49
CA ASP A 275 23.83 -0.82 19.72
C ASP A 275 23.45 0.54 19.12
N ALA A 276 22.16 0.85 19.18
CA ALA A 276 21.58 2.11 18.72
C ALA A 276 21.91 2.42 17.25
N GLY A 277 21.67 1.43 16.38
CA GLY A 277 21.71 1.54 14.91
C GLY A 277 23.07 1.33 14.27
N MET A 278 24.11 0.96 15.04
CA MET A 278 25.47 0.84 14.50
C MET A 278 25.69 -0.49 13.79
N THR A 279 25.22 -1.60 14.36
CA THR A 279 25.24 -2.94 13.77
C THR A 279 23.86 -3.56 13.73
N TRP A 280 23.65 -4.48 12.80
CA TRP A 280 22.36 -5.08 12.49
C TRP A 280 22.49 -6.58 12.26
N THR A 281 21.47 -7.34 12.65
CA THR A 281 21.33 -8.72 12.16
C THR A 281 21.10 -8.74 10.65
N PRO A 282 21.42 -9.83 9.94
CA PRO A 282 20.94 -10.04 8.58
C PRO A 282 19.43 -9.88 8.48
N HIS A 283 18.93 -9.43 7.33
CA HIS A 283 17.49 -9.37 7.12
C HIS A 283 16.86 -10.75 7.13
N ALA A 284 15.68 -10.83 7.72
CA ALA A 284 14.74 -11.95 7.60
C ALA A 284 13.40 -11.44 7.06
N TYR A 285 12.57 -12.32 6.51
CA TYR A 285 11.22 -11.94 6.10
C TYR A 285 10.35 -11.65 7.33
N VAL A 286 9.52 -10.62 7.24
CA VAL A 286 8.39 -10.46 8.16
C VAL A 286 7.28 -11.35 7.62
N PRO A 287 6.81 -12.38 8.36
CA PRO A 287 5.77 -13.30 7.88
C PRO A 287 4.37 -12.65 7.92
N LEU A 288 4.26 -11.50 7.29
CA LEU A 288 3.07 -10.69 7.13
C LEU A 288 2.86 -10.48 5.62
N GLU A 289 1.67 -10.81 5.12
CA GLU A 289 1.38 -10.59 3.72
C GLU A 289 1.15 -9.10 3.43
N THR A 290 2.03 -8.53 2.61
CA THR A 290 1.91 -7.15 2.14
C THR A 290 2.22 -7.09 0.64
N VAL A 291 2.21 -5.89 0.07
CA VAL A 291 2.69 -5.65 -1.30
C VAL A 291 4.05 -4.96 -1.27
N VAL A 292 4.77 -5.01 -2.40
CA VAL A 292 6.03 -4.32 -2.60
C VAL A 292 5.82 -2.80 -2.62
N SER A 293 5.84 -2.22 -1.44
CA SER A 293 5.63 -0.80 -1.19
C SER A 293 6.42 -0.38 0.04
N ARG A 294 6.61 0.92 0.15
CA ARG A 294 7.17 1.56 1.32
C ARG A 294 6.15 1.50 2.48
N MET A 295 6.64 1.39 3.70
CA MET A 295 5.87 1.44 4.96
C MET A 295 6.46 2.48 5.90
N HIS A 296 5.65 3.07 6.78
CA HIS A 296 6.15 3.97 7.82
C HIS A 296 5.65 3.53 9.20
N VAL A 297 6.55 3.49 10.18
CA VAL A 297 6.27 3.06 11.56
C VAL A 297 6.61 4.19 12.52
N LEU A 298 5.76 4.43 13.50
CA LEU A 298 6.09 5.26 14.66
C LEU A 298 5.47 4.70 15.93
N ARG A 299 5.98 5.14 17.08
CA ARG A 299 5.39 4.89 18.38
C ARG A 299 4.36 5.96 18.69
N GLN A 300 3.16 5.58 19.10
CA GLN A 300 2.15 6.52 19.56
C GLN A 300 2.66 7.25 20.83
N PRO A 301 2.66 8.60 20.87
CA PRO A 301 3.10 9.34 22.05
C PRO A 301 2.36 8.93 23.32
N GLY A 302 3.11 8.74 24.42
CA GLY A 302 2.54 8.35 25.72
C GLY A 302 1.97 6.93 25.77
N SER A 303 2.28 6.07 24.80
CA SER A 303 1.77 4.69 24.72
C SER A 303 2.89 3.70 24.40
N ASP A 304 2.66 2.42 24.67
CA ASP A 304 3.43 1.25 24.22
C ASP A 304 2.96 0.72 22.85
N ARG A 305 2.06 1.44 22.18
CA ARG A 305 1.53 1.11 20.86
C ARG A 305 2.43 1.63 19.74
N PHE A 306 2.68 0.76 18.78
CA PHE A 306 3.27 1.11 17.49
C PHE A 306 2.19 1.15 16.43
N LEU A 307 2.24 2.17 15.59
CA LEU A 307 1.37 2.34 14.44
C LEU A 307 2.23 2.18 13.20
N MET A 308 1.74 1.40 12.23
CA MET A 308 2.35 1.28 10.92
C MET A 308 1.33 1.60 9.84
N LEU A 309 1.73 2.42 8.87
CA LEU A 309 0.98 2.60 7.63
C LEU A 309 1.64 1.79 6.53
N HIS A 310 0.86 0.89 5.93
CA HIS A 310 1.31 0.09 4.80
C HIS A 310 0.12 -0.36 3.95
N ASN A 311 0.42 -0.89 2.76
CA ASN A 311 -0.57 -1.42 1.85
C ASN A 311 -0.92 -2.85 2.26
N ASP A 312 -2.21 -3.11 2.46
CA ASP A 312 -2.71 -4.44 2.81
C ASP A 312 -2.87 -5.32 1.57
N TRP A 313 -2.28 -6.52 1.57
CA TRP A 313 -2.19 -7.42 0.41
C TRP A 313 -3.53 -7.84 -0.21
N PRO A 314 -4.57 -8.27 0.53
CA PRO A 314 -5.78 -8.74 -0.15
C PRO A 314 -6.46 -7.62 -0.94
N ALA A 315 -6.13 -6.35 -0.72
CA ALA A 315 -6.73 -5.25 -1.46
C ALA A 315 -6.18 -5.01 -2.87
N GLY A 316 -5.10 -5.70 -3.27
CA GLY A 316 -4.41 -5.47 -4.54
C GLY A 316 -3.87 -6.73 -5.22
N ARG A 317 -3.07 -6.53 -6.26
CA ARG A 317 -2.26 -7.55 -6.97
C ARG A 317 -0.80 -7.47 -6.54
N PHE A 318 -0.21 -8.64 -6.30
CA PHE A 318 1.03 -8.74 -5.55
C PHE A 318 2.15 -8.12 -6.38
N GLY A 319 2.95 -7.27 -5.75
CA GLY A 319 4.13 -6.68 -6.37
C GLY A 319 3.89 -5.63 -7.45
N VAL A 320 2.65 -5.34 -7.86
CA VAL A 320 2.34 -4.33 -8.90
C VAL A 320 1.23 -3.36 -8.53
N ASP A 321 0.17 -3.79 -7.85
CA ASP A 321 -0.97 -2.91 -7.52
C ASP A 321 -0.96 -2.58 -6.03
N ARG A 322 -0.55 -1.35 -5.72
CA ARG A 322 -0.59 -0.82 -4.36
C ARG A 322 -1.96 -0.22 -4.09
N ARG A 323 -2.79 -0.92 -3.33
CA ARG A 323 -4.14 -0.46 -2.95
C ARG A 323 -4.26 -0.43 -1.43
N ASN A 324 -5.32 0.23 -0.94
CA ASN A 324 -5.71 0.26 0.47
C ASN A 324 -4.53 0.45 1.45
N LEU A 325 -4.12 1.71 1.66
CA LEU A 325 -3.25 1.98 2.81
C LEU A 325 -4.07 1.77 4.08
N ALA A 326 -3.63 0.84 4.90
CA ALA A 326 -4.30 0.45 6.13
C ALA A 326 -3.46 0.84 7.35
N LEU A 327 -4.14 1.00 8.49
CA LEU A 327 -3.49 1.11 9.79
C LEU A 327 -3.19 -0.30 10.31
N PHE A 328 -1.91 -0.56 10.54
CA PHE A 328 -1.41 -1.75 11.21
C PHE A 328 -1.01 -1.37 12.63
N VAL A 329 -1.26 -2.25 13.59
CA VAL A 329 -1.04 -1.95 15.02
C VAL A 329 -0.31 -3.09 15.70
N ASN A 330 0.64 -2.74 16.57
CA ASN A 330 1.33 -3.63 17.48
C ASN A 330 1.41 -2.97 18.87
N ARG A 331 1.55 -3.78 19.93
CA ARG A 331 1.71 -3.31 21.30
C ARG A 331 2.82 -4.09 22.01
N GLY A 332 3.68 -3.38 22.72
CA GLY A 332 4.80 -3.98 23.46
C GLY A 332 6.07 -4.23 22.63
N GLY A 333 6.05 -3.94 21.32
CA GLY A 333 7.17 -4.13 20.41
C GLY A 333 7.06 -5.42 19.60
N GLY A 334 8.13 -5.75 18.89
CA GLY A 334 8.19 -6.91 18.00
C GLY A 334 7.74 -6.59 16.57
N ILE A 335 7.37 -7.66 15.85
CA ILE A 335 7.04 -7.62 14.42
C ILE A 335 5.58 -7.96 14.13
N ASP A 336 4.80 -8.31 15.16
CA ASP A 336 3.42 -8.79 15.12
C ASP A 336 2.39 -7.66 14.95
N PHE A 337 2.58 -6.88 13.89
CA PHE A 337 1.62 -5.87 13.46
C PHE A 337 0.37 -6.53 12.85
N VAL A 338 -0.80 -6.32 13.46
CA VAL A 338 -2.09 -6.77 12.89
C VAL A 338 -2.63 -5.74 11.91
N ALA A 339 -3.04 -6.20 10.73
CA ALA A 339 -3.69 -5.36 9.72
C ALA A 339 -5.10 -4.93 10.17
N GLY A 340 -5.45 -3.67 9.91
CA GLY A 340 -6.69 -3.07 10.39
C GLY A 340 -7.42 -2.23 9.36
N THR A 341 -7.97 -1.11 9.83
CA THR A 341 -8.83 -0.22 9.07
C THR A 341 -8.16 0.32 7.80
N GLY A 342 -8.83 0.17 6.66
CA GLY A 342 -8.44 0.81 5.39
C GLY A 342 -8.70 2.32 5.42
N LEU A 343 -7.69 3.12 5.05
CA LEU A 343 -7.68 4.57 5.28
C LEU A 343 -7.85 5.38 3.99
N THR A 344 -7.59 4.80 2.83
CA THR A 344 -7.67 5.50 1.52
C THR A 344 -8.94 5.19 0.74
N GLY A 345 -9.89 4.47 1.34
CA GLY A 345 -11.14 4.11 0.66
C GLY A 345 -10.88 3.25 -0.58
N ARG A 346 -11.51 3.60 -1.71
CA ARG A 346 -11.36 2.90 -3.00
C ARG A 346 -10.37 3.58 -3.94
N GLU A 347 -9.50 4.45 -3.42
CA GLU A 347 -8.52 5.13 -4.26
C GLU A 347 -7.60 4.11 -4.95
N PRO A 348 -7.44 4.22 -6.28
CA PRO A 348 -6.52 3.37 -7.00
C PRO A 348 -5.09 3.87 -6.89
N GLU A 349 -4.17 2.91 -6.92
CA GLU A 349 -2.72 3.09 -6.79
C GLU A 349 -2.32 4.09 -5.70
N VAL A 350 -2.31 3.64 -4.44
CA VAL A 350 -1.91 4.41 -3.27
C VAL A 350 -0.63 3.85 -2.69
N ALA A 351 0.37 4.69 -2.46
CA ALA A 351 1.71 4.23 -2.10
C ALA A 351 2.46 5.24 -1.24
N TYR A 352 3.46 4.72 -0.53
CA TYR A 352 4.49 5.49 0.14
C TYR A 352 3.92 6.45 1.19
N PRO A 353 3.22 5.89 2.19
CA PRO A 353 2.74 6.70 3.29
C PRO A 353 3.92 7.21 4.12
N GLN A 354 3.80 8.44 4.60
CA GLN A 354 4.51 8.93 5.76
C GLN A 354 3.54 9.68 6.67
N MET A 355 3.76 9.58 7.97
CA MET A 355 2.84 10.11 8.98
C MET A 355 3.56 10.82 10.10
N ASP A 356 2.82 11.70 10.76
CA ASP A 356 3.18 12.30 12.02
C ASP A 356 1.91 12.54 12.86
N ILE A 357 2.09 12.73 14.17
CA ILE A 357 1.01 12.87 15.16
C ILE A 357 1.04 14.27 15.75
N GLN A 358 -0.13 14.90 15.82
CA GLN A 358 -0.34 16.12 16.58
C GLN A 358 -1.60 16.03 17.43
N GLY A 359 -1.43 16.12 18.74
CA GLY A 359 -2.53 15.93 19.69
C GLY A 359 -3.15 14.55 19.57
N ASP A 360 -4.46 14.48 19.35
CA ASP A 360 -5.21 13.23 19.16
C ASP A 360 -5.35 12.81 17.69
N ALA A 361 -4.69 13.52 16.78
CA ALA A 361 -4.82 13.31 15.34
C ALA A 361 -3.53 12.76 14.74
N LEU A 362 -3.70 11.74 13.89
CA LEU A 362 -2.67 11.28 12.97
C LEU A 362 -2.93 11.89 11.60
N LEU A 363 -1.93 12.55 11.04
CA LEU A 363 -1.96 12.98 9.64
C LEU A 363 -0.94 12.16 8.87
N PHE A 364 -1.33 11.64 7.72
CA PHE A 364 -0.40 11.02 6.80
C PHE A 364 -0.60 11.52 5.38
N THR A 365 0.51 11.58 4.65
CA THR A 365 0.54 11.90 3.23
C THR A 365 0.99 10.69 2.45
N TYR A 366 0.54 10.59 1.20
CA TYR A 366 0.86 9.48 0.33
C TYR A 366 0.76 9.91 -1.13
N SER A 367 1.36 9.10 -1.98
CA SER A 367 1.30 9.26 -3.42
C SER A 367 0.10 8.50 -3.99
N GLN A 368 -0.64 9.13 -4.89
CA GLN A 368 -1.84 8.55 -5.49
C GLN A 368 -1.81 8.64 -7.01
N GLY A 369 -2.21 7.56 -7.68
CA GLY A 369 -2.33 7.49 -9.13
C GLY A 369 -1.07 6.98 -9.84
N PRO A 370 -1.09 6.93 -11.18
CA PRO A 370 -0.04 6.32 -11.98
C PRO A 370 1.26 7.11 -11.92
N CYS A 371 2.39 6.42 -12.01
CA CYS A 371 3.72 7.03 -11.84
C CYS A 371 3.92 8.35 -12.62
N ALA A 372 3.43 8.46 -13.87
CA ALA A 372 3.59 9.66 -14.69
C ALA A 372 2.76 10.88 -14.24
N LEU A 373 1.62 10.68 -13.57
CA LEU A 373 0.66 11.72 -13.17
C LEU A 373 0.19 11.53 -11.72
N ARG A 374 1.16 11.32 -10.83
CA ARG A 374 0.89 11.11 -9.40
C ARG A 374 0.50 12.42 -8.72
N ASN A 375 -0.45 12.30 -7.81
CA ASN A 375 -0.88 13.31 -6.85
C ASN A 375 -0.21 13.09 -5.49
N ILE A 376 -0.19 14.13 -4.66
CA ILE A 376 -0.02 13.94 -3.20
C ILE A 376 -1.36 14.19 -2.52
N ARG A 377 -1.80 13.20 -1.76
CA ARG A 377 -3.01 13.24 -0.95
C ARG A 377 -2.62 13.27 0.53
N ALA A 378 -3.54 13.73 1.37
CA ALA A 378 -3.41 13.63 2.81
C ALA A 378 -4.68 13.02 3.43
N VAL A 379 -4.50 12.25 4.49
CA VAL A 379 -5.59 11.74 5.32
C VAL A 379 -5.33 12.11 6.76
N ARG A 380 -6.34 12.69 7.41
CA ARG A 380 -6.37 12.95 8.85
C ARG A 380 -7.29 11.95 9.54
N ILE A 381 -6.79 11.33 10.59
CA ILE A 381 -7.50 10.35 11.41
C ILE A 381 -7.61 10.92 12.82
N SER A 382 -8.82 10.99 13.36
CA SER A 382 -9.04 11.33 14.77
C SER A 382 -10.31 10.69 15.34
N PRO A 383 -10.33 10.34 16.63
CA PRO A 383 -9.18 10.33 17.53
C PRO A 383 -8.24 9.16 17.23
N LEU A 384 -6.99 9.26 17.68
CA LEU A 384 -6.08 8.12 17.82
C LEU A 384 -6.68 7.05 18.77
N PRO A 385 -6.27 5.77 18.65
CA PRO A 385 -6.65 4.76 19.64
C PRO A 385 -6.21 5.20 21.04
N ALA A 386 -7.09 5.09 22.03
CA ALA A 386 -6.75 5.49 23.40
C ALA A 386 -5.55 4.66 23.92
N PRO A 387 -4.58 5.25 24.64
CA PRO A 387 -3.38 4.54 25.09
C PRO A 387 -3.67 3.26 25.90
N ASP A 388 -4.63 3.30 26.81
CA ASP A 388 -4.88 2.22 27.79
C ASP A 388 -5.95 1.19 27.36
N GLN A 389 -6.61 1.45 26.22
CA GLN A 389 -7.69 0.61 25.69
C GLN A 389 -7.13 -0.33 24.60
N LEU A 390 -7.54 -1.60 24.60
CA LEU A 390 -7.30 -2.50 23.48
C LEU A 390 -8.43 -2.40 22.44
N TYR A 391 -8.06 -2.56 21.18
CA TYR A 391 -9.00 -2.43 20.07
C TYR A 391 -9.05 -3.67 19.17
N LEU A 392 -10.23 -3.90 18.62
CA LEU A 392 -10.41 -4.63 17.38
C LEU A 392 -10.34 -3.62 16.24
N TYR A 393 -9.59 -3.97 15.20
CA TYR A 393 -9.43 -3.14 14.01
C TYR A 393 -10.15 -3.81 12.83
N PRO A 394 -11.39 -3.41 12.51
CA PRO A 394 -12.13 -3.98 11.40
C PRO A 394 -11.34 -3.87 10.10
N ARG A 395 -11.16 -5.00 9.44
CA ARG A 395 -10.41 -5.14 8.20
C ARG A 395 -11.33 -5.72 7.14
N ALA A 396 -11.68 -4.88 6.17
CA ALA A 396 -12.40 -5.34 4.99
C ALA A 396 -11.36 -5.87 3.98
N ASN A 397 -11.13 -7.19 4.00
CA ASN A 397 -10.29 -7.89 3.03
C ASN A 397 -10.92 -7.78 1.63
N LEU A 398 -10.67 -6.69 0.90
CA LEU A 398 -11.35 -6.44 -0.36
C LEU A 398 -10.37 -6.23 -1.52
N PRO A 399 -10.05 -7.27 -2.32
CA PRO A 399 -9.98 -7.04 -3.74
C PRO A 399 -11.36 -6.49 -4.14
N VAL A 400 -11.40 -5.42 -4.93
CA VAL A 400 -12.68 -4.87 -5.36
C VAL A 400 -13.42 -5.97 -6.12
N PRO A 401 -14.65 -6.36 -5.73
CA PRO A 401 -15.41 -7.34 -6.49
C PRO A 401 -15.53 -6.86 -7.93
N ARG A 402 -15.50 -7.81 -8.89
CA ARG A 402 -15.82 -7.48 -10.28
C ARG A 402 -17.23 -6.91 -10.31
N LEU A 403 -17.33 -5.62 -10.58
CA LEU A 403 -18.59 -4.90 -10.63
C LEU A 403 -18.79 -4.37 -12.04
N CYS A 404 -19.93 -4.71 -12.62
CA CYS A 404 -20.39 -4.15 -13.88
C CYS A 404 -21.88 -3.82 -13.69
N THR A 405 -22.17 -2.62 -13.18
CA THR A 405 -23.53 -2.21 -12.85
C THR A 405 -23.91 -0.96 -13.61
N ILE A 406 -25.11 -0.94 -14.16
CA ILE A 406 -25.73 0.26 -14.72
C ILE A 406 -26.73 0.79 -13.70
N ALA A 407 -26.52 2.02 -13.24
CA ALA A 407 -27.45 2.73 -12.35
C ALA A 407 -27.44 4.23 -12.67
N ASN A 408 -28.59 4.89 -12.58
CA ASN A 408 -28.74 6.34 -12.76
C ASN A 408 -28.10 6.90 -14.05
N GLY A 409 -28.11 6.14 -15.14
CA GLY A 409 -27.51 6.58 -16.40
C GLY A 409 -25.98 6.50 -16.42
N THR A 410 -25.36 5.68 -15.57
CA THR A 410 -23.92 5.45 -15.55
C THR A 410 -23.59 3.97 -15.46
N LEU A 411 -22.63 3.49 -16.25
CA LEU A 411 -21.99 2.19 -16.07
C LEU A 411 -20.81 2.35 -15.10
N THR A 412 -20.81 1.59 -14.02
CA THR A 412 -19.68 1.50 -13.08
C THR A 412 -18.94 0.18 -13.31
N LEU A 413 -17.63 0.29 -13.55
CA LEU A 413 -16.71 -0.83 -13.74
C LEU A 413 -15.69 -0.84 -12.61
N GLN A 414 -15.63 -1.96 -11.88
CA GLN A 414 -14.64 -2.16 -10.82
C GLN A 414 -14.12 -3.60 -10.77
N GLY A 415 -12.99 -3.82 -10.11
CA GLY A 415 -12.46 -5.14 -9.80
C GLY A 415 -11.93 -5.93 -10.99
N GLY A 416 -11.60 -5.26 -12.09
CA GLY A 416 -11.19 -5.89 -13.34
C GLY A 416 -12.36 -6.28 -14.24
N ALA A 417 -13.54 -5.69 -14.06
CA ALA A 417 -14.68 -5.93 -14.94
C ALA A 417 -14.43 -5.38 -16.35
N SER A 418 -14.85 -6.14 -17.36
CA SER A 418 -14.71 -5.78 -18.77
C SER A 418 -15.85 -6.37 -19.60
N LEU A 419 -16.12 -5.81 -20.77
CA LEU A 419 -17.21 -6.26 -21.65
C LEU A 419 -16.65 -6.90 -22.93
N THR A 420 -16.68 -8.22 -23.03
CA THR A 420 -16.26 -8.92 -24.24
C THR A 420 -17.37 -8.89 -25.29
N CYS A 421 -17.08 -8.35 -26.48
CA CYS A 421 -18.05 -8.27 -27.58
C CYS A 421 -18.36 -9.69 -28.12
N ARG A 422 -19.65 -10.02 -28.27
CA ARG A 422 -20.05 -11.28 -28.94
C ARG A 422 -19.68 -11.28 -30.42
N THR A 423 -19.80 -10.12 -31.05
CA THR A 423 -19.40 -9.86 -32.44
C THR A 423 -18.46 -8.66 -32.44
N ALA A 424 -17.30 -8.78 -33.09
CA ALA A 424 -16.36 -7.67 -33.18
C ALA A 424 -16.96 -6.49 -33.96
N PRO A 425 -16.72 -5.24 -33.53
CA PRO A 425 -17.18 -4.07 -34.26
C PRO A 425 -16.47 -3.96 -35.61
N GLY A 426 -17.20 -3.54 -36.64
CA GLY A 426 -16.64 -3.27 -37.96
C GLY A 426 -15.72 -2.05 -37.91
N ILE A 427 -14.41 -2.28 -37.98
CA ILE A 427 -13.37 -1.25 -37.99
C ILE A 427 -12.63 -1.32 -39.34
N ALA A 428 -12.42 -0.17 -39.98
CA ALA A 428 -11.67 -0.11 -41.23
C ALA A 428 -10.20 -0.51 -41.01
N ALA A 429 -9.56 -1.06 -42.04
CA ALA A 429 -8.21 -1.61 -41.90
C ALA A 429 -7.15 -0.55 -41.58
N ASP A 430 -7.40 0.71 -41.90
CA ASP A 430 -6.41 1.77 -41.93
C ASP A 430 -6.83 3.05 -41.18
N ARG A 431 -8.12 3.21 -40.83
CA ARG A 431 -8.64 4.37 -40.12
C ARG A 431 -9.66 4.00 -39.06
N VAL A 432 -9.69 4.75 -37.97
CA VAL A 432 -10.70 4.61 -36.92
C VAL A 432 -10.83 5.89 -36.10
N ARG A 433 -12.06 6.24 -35.69
CA ARG A 433 -12.31 7.26 -34.67
C ARG A 433 -13.16 6.67 -33.55
N ILE A 434 -12.71 6.81 -32.30
CA ILE A 434 -13.47 6.40 -31.12
C ILE A 434 -13.55 7.57 -30.14
N ASP A 435 -14.74 7.84 -29.62
CA ASP A 435 -15.01 8.83 -28.58
C ASP A 435 -15.62 8.10 -27.36
N VAL A 436 -15.29 8.52 -26.14
CA VAL A 436 -15.83 7.95 -24.90
C VAL A 436 -16.07 9.05 -23.87
N ASP A 437 -17.19 8.97 -23.17
CA ASP A 437 -17.47 9.81 -21.99
C ASP A 437 -17.23 8.97 -20.74
N VAL A 438 -16.17 9.30 -19.99
CA VAL A 438 -15.71 8.54 -18.82
C VAL A 438 -15.39 9.43 -17.64
N LYS A 439 -15.48 8.88 -16.44
CA LYS A 439 -14.90 9.43 -15.22
C LYS A 439 -13.98 8.34 -14.64
N PRO A 440 -12.69 8.36 -15.01
CA PRO A 440 -11.74 7.32 -14.60
C PRO A 440 -11.51 7.36 -13.11
N ASP A 441 -11.58 6.22 -12.43
CA ASP A 441 -11.00 6.09 -11.11
C ASP A 441 -9.50 5.80 -11.26
N ASP A 442 -9.13 4.87 -12.15
CA ASP A 442 -7.75 4.41 -12.40
C ASP A 442 -7.38 4.43 -13.90
N HIS A 443 -6.14 4.06 -14.19
CA HIS A 443 -5.67 3.67 -15.51
C HIS A 443 -6.34 2.38 -16.00
N GLY A 444 -6.26 2.13 -17.30
CA GLY A 444 -6.77 0.88 -17.86
C GLY A 444 -7.11 0.98 -19.34
N VAL A 445 -7.42 -0.17 -19.92
CA VAL A 445 -7.80 -0.30 -21.33
C VAL A 445 -9.24 0.17 -21.51
N LEU A 446 -9.48 1.07 -22.47
CA LEU A 446 -10.83 1.51 -22.87
C LEU A 446 -11.38 0.65 -24.00
N PHE A 447 -10.52 0.30 -24.96
CA PHE A 447 -10.85 -0.53 -26.12
C PHE A 447 -9.65 -1.38 -26.52
N ASP A 448 -9.85 -2.68 -26.70
CA ASP A 448 -8.83 -3.59 -27.21
C ASP A 448 -9.45 -4.55 -28.22
N ASN A 449 -9.00 -4.48 -29.46
CA ASN A 449 -9.37 -5.45 -30.51
C ASN A 449 -8.14 -6.20 -31.04
N ARG A 450 -7.02 -6.15 -30.32
CA ARG A 450 -5.76 -6.67 -30.82
C ARG A 450 -5.81 -8.19 -30.97
N GLY A 451 -5.22 -8.66 -32.06
CA GLY A 451 -4.85 -10.05 -32.29
C GLY A 451 -3.35 -10.19 -32.50
N ALA A 452 -2.91 -11.39 -32.93
CA ALA A 452 -1.50 -11.67 -33.17
C ALA A 452 -0.88 -10.73 -34.23
N THR A 453 -1.61 -10.41 -35.30
CA THR A 453 -1.11 -9.66 -36.46
C THR A 453 -1.92 -8.41 -36.83
N SER A 454 -3.06 -8.16 -36.16
CA SER A 454 -3.92 -7.00 -36.43
C SER A 454 -4.50 -6.41 -35.16
N GLY A 455 -5.29 -5.34 -35.28
CA GLY A 455 -5.91 -4.61 -34.19
C GLY A 455 -4.94 -3.72 -33.41
N PHE A 456 -5.49 -3.03 -32.42
CA PHE A 456 -4.80 -2.06 -31.59
C PHE A 456 -5.41 -2.04 -30.18
N VAL A 457 -4.75 -1.31 -29.28
CA VAL A 457 -5.25 -1.02 -27.93
C VAL A 457 -5.36 0.48 -27.77
N TRP A 458 -6.44 0.95 -27.18
CA TRP A 458 -6.60 2.30 -26.65
C TRP A 458 -6.86 2.25 -25.14
N GLY A 459 -6.12 3.04 -24.37
CA GLY A 459 -6.25 3.05 -22.92
C GLY A 459 -5.74 4.33 -22.27
N LEU A 460 -5.78 4.33 -20.94
CA LEU A 460 -5.38 5.41 -20.06
C LEU A 460 -4.24 4.96 -19.15
N SER A 461 -3.34 5.87 -18.83
CA SER A 461 -2.28 5.73 -17.83
C SER A 461 -1.83 7.13 -17.42
N GLY A 462 -2.73 7.84 -16.73
CA GLY A 462 -2.66 9.28 -16.48
C GLY A 462 -2.98 10.12 -17.71
N SER A 463 -2.49 9.72 -18.89
CA SER A 463 -2.90 10.27 -20.19
C SER A 463 -3.39 9.15 -21.13
N ALA A 464 -4.02 9.53 -22.24
CA ALA A 464 -4.46 8.59 -23.25
C ALA A 464 -3.28 8.02 -24.04
N PHE A 465 -3.34 6.73 -24.37
CA PHE A 465 -2.33 6.07 -25.21
C PHE A 465 -2.94 5.09 -26.21
N VAL A 466 -2.23 4.85 -27.30
CA VAL A 466 -2.53 3.81 -28.28
C VAL A 466 -1.34 2.89 -28.47
N HIS A 467 -1.59 1.57 -28.54
CA HIS A 467 -0.61 0.57 -28.98
C HIS A 467 -1.04 -0.04 -30.31
N LEU A 468 -0.28 0.21 -31.37
CA LEU A 468 -0.59 -0.24 -32.73
C LEU A 468 0.08 -1.57 -33.11
N GLY A 469 1.01 -2.06 -32.28
CA GLY A 469 1.83 -3.23 -32.56
C GLY A 469 2.95 -3.00 -33.59
N ASP A 470 2.76 -2.06 -34.52
CA ASP A 470 3.79 -1.58 -35.45
C ASP A 470 3.57 -0.06 -35.71
N PRO A 471 4.41 0.84 -35.17
CA PRO A 471 5.61 0.55 -34.38
C PRO A 471 5.25 -0.12 -33.04
N ALA A 472 6.14 -1.01 -32.57
CA ALA A 472 5.99 -1.73 -31.31
C ALA A 472 6.26 -0.85 -30.08
N LYS A 473 5.56 0.28 -29.97
CA LYS A 473 5.62 1.22 -28.83
C LYS A 473 4.26 1.89 -28.61
N ASN A 474 4.05 2.39 -27.40
CA ASN A 474 2.85 3.18 -27.11
C ASN A 474 3.03 4.60 -27.64
N LEU A 475 2.04 5.10 -28.37
CA LEU A 475 1.89 6.52 -28.70
C LEU A 475 1.06 7.16 -27.59
N ARG A 476 1.58 8.18 -26.91
CA ARG A 476 0.97 8.74 -25.68
C ARG A 476 0.75 10.24 -25.82
N SER A 477 -0.45 10.69 -25.48
CA SER A 477 -0.78 12.11 -25.37
C SER A 477 -0.09 12.76 -24.17
N SER A 478 0.24 14.04 -24.28
CA SER A 478 0.61 14.90 -23.16
C SER A 478 -0.59 15.49 -22.42
N LEU A 479 -1.81 15.31 -22.92
CA LEU A 479 -3.04 15.82 -22.29
C LEU A 479 -3.39 14.96 -21.06
N PRO A 480 -3.41 15.54 -19.84
CA PRO A 480 -3.64 14.79 -18.61
C PRO A 480 -5.13 14.48 -18.45
N VAL A 481 -5.46 13.22 -18.20
CA VAL A 481 -6.83 12.78 -17.93
C VAL A 481 -7.04 12.77 -16.41
N PRO A 482 -7.91 13.64 -15.86
CA PRO A 482 -8.11 13.72 -14.42
C PRO A 482 -8.84 12.48 -13.89
N CYS A 483 -8.39 11.96 -12.75
CA CYS A 483 -9.12 10.91 -12.02
C CYS A 483 -10.33 11.51 -11.27
N ALA A 484 -11.35 10.68 -11.03
CA ALA A 484 -12.61 10.99 -10.37
C ALA A 484 -13.40 12.16 -10.99
N ARG A 485 -13.11 12.54 -12.25
CA ARG A 485 -13.76 13.65 -12.96
C ARG A 485 -14.20 13.23 -14.37
N TRP A 486 -15.41 13.65 -14.74
CA TRP A 486 -15.96 13.39 -16.08
C TRP A 486 -15.12 14.09 -17.15
N SER A 487 -14.75 13.31 -18.16
CA SER A 487 -13.94 13.72 -19.30
C SER A 487 -14.50 13.08 -20.56
N ARG A 488 -14.55 13.85 -21.64
CA ARG A 488 -14.77 13.32 -22.98
C ARG A 488 -13.43 13.07 -23.65
N LEU A 489 -13.15 11.82 -23.97
CA LEU A 489 -11.90 11.41 -24.62
C LEU A 489 -12.18 10.99 -26.05
N GLY A 490 -11.25 11.28 -26.94
CA GLY A 490 -11.30 10.85 -28.33
C GLY A 490 -9.95 10.34 -28.81
N VAL A 491 -9.98 9.35 -29.70
CA VAL A 491 -8.82 8.90 -30.47
C VAL A 491 -9.21 8.77 -31.93
N SER A 492 -8.43 9.38 -32.81
CA SER A 492 -8.56 9.21 -34.27
C SER A 492 -7.22 8.77 -34.84
N ILE A 493 -7.19 7.66 -35.55
CA ILE A 493 -5.98 7.07 -36.13
C ILE A 493 -6.11 7.12 -37.65
N ASP A 494 -5.15 7.76 -38.32
CA ASP A 494 -4.96 7.71 -39.77
C ASP A 494 -3.65 6.96 -40.03
N TYR A 495 -3.74 5.63 -40.09
CA TYR A 495 -2.55 4.77 -40.10
C TYR A 495 -1.67 4.99 -41.34
N PRO A 496 -2.20 5.13 -42.58
CA PRO A 496 -1.38 5.41 -43.75
C PRO A 496 -0.61 6.73 -43.68
N LYS A 497 -1.18 7.76 -43.03
CA LYS A 497 -0.49 9.03 -42.80
C LYS A 497 0.49 8.97 -41.62
N GLY A 498 0.36 7.96 -40.77
CA GLY A 498 1.16 7.86 -39.56
C GLY A 498 0.77 8.89 -38.52
N GLU A 499 -0.54 9.12 -38.32
CA GLU A 499 -1.03 10.13 -37.40
C GLU A 499 -2.04 9.55 -36.41
N VAL A 500 -1.89 9.94 -35.14
CA VAL A 500 -2.90 9.75 -34.09
C VAL A 500 -3.28 11.12 -33.54
N HIS A 501 -4.58 11.40 -33.48
CA HIS A 501 -5.13 12.57 -32.82
C HIS A 501 -5.80 12.12 -31.53
N PHE A 502 -5.33 12.65 -30.41
CA PHE A 502 -5.97 12.50 -29.11
C PHE A 502 -6.80 13.74 -28.82
N THR A 503 -8.03 13.55 -28.36
CA THR A 503 -8.90 14.63 -27.91
C THR A 503 -9.22 14.44 -26.44
N LEU A 504 -9.11 15.51 -25.66
CA LEU A 504 -9.57 15.59 -24.27
C LEU A 504 -10.44 16.83 -24.14
N ASN A 505 -11.74 16.62 -23.93
CA ASN A 505 -12.76 17.67 -23.94
C ASN A 505 -12.68 18.48 -25.24
N SER A 506 -12.28 19.76 -25.16
CA SER A 506 -12.11 20.64 -26.33
C SER A 506 -10.68 20.69 -26.88
N GLN A 507 -9.71 20.07 -26.20
CA GLN A 507 -8.31 20.08 -26.59
C GLN A 507 -7.98 18.90 -27.50
N THR A 508 -7.13 19.11 -28.50
CA THR A 508 -6.66 18.06 -29.40
C THR A 508 -5.15 18.14 -29.55
N GLU A 509 -4.50 16.99 -29.52
CA GLU A 509 -3.07 16.82 -29.72
C GLU A 509 -2.83 15.81 -30.85
N ARG A 510 -1.85 16.11 -31.72
CA ARG A 510 -1.46 15.23 -32.82
C ARG A 510 -0.09 14.61 -32.56
N ILE A 511 0.00 13.30 -32.73
CA ILE A 511 1.23 12.53 -32.63
C ILE A 511 1.51 11.84 -33.97
N ALA A 512 2.69 12.09 -34.52
CA ALA A 512 3.17 11.45 -35.73
C ALA A 512 3.97 10.16 -35.42
N PHE A 513 3.87 9.17 -36.29
CA PHE A 513 4.61 7.93 -36.25
C PHE A 513 4.90 7.41 -37.67
N LYS A 514 5.82 6.44 -37.79
CA LYS A 514 6.09 5.79 -39.06
C LYS A 514 5.13 4.60 -39.23
N PRO A 515 4.28 4.56 -40.28
CA PRO A 515 3.36 3.45 -40.50
C PRO A 515 4.09 2.12 -40.75
N GLY A 516 3.51 1.06 -40.21
CA GLY A 516 3.94 -0.32 -40.40
C GLY A 516 3.11 -1.10 -41.41
N ARG A 517 3.03 -2.43 -41.24
CA ARG A 517 2.21 -3.32 -42.11
C ARG A 517 0.94 -3.88 -41.46
N ARG A 518 0.62 -3.50 -40.22
CA ARG A 518 -0.54 -4.02 -39.49
C ARG A 518 -1.84 -3.33 -39.92
N SER A 519 -2.94 -4.08 -39.82
CA SER A 519 -4.32 -3.59 -39.97
C SER A 519 -4.90 -3.23 -38.60
N LEU A 520 -5.69 -2.16 -38.53
CA LEU A 520 -6.44 -1.76 -37.34
C LEU A 520 -7.66 -2.66 -37.06
N ALA A 521 -8.09 -3.47 -38.03
CA ALA A 521 -9.24 -4.36 -37.90
C ALA A 521 -8.90 -5.61 -37.07
N GLY A 522 -9.62 -5.79 -35.96
CA GLY A 522 -9.55 -6.97 -35.09
C GLY A 522 -10.67 -7.97 -35.40
N ARG A 523 -10.45 -9.26 -35.10
CA ARG A 523 -11.47 -10.32 -35.19
C ARG A 523 -12.32 -10.47 -33.92
N THR A 524 -11.81 -9.95 -32.81
CA THR A 524 -12.45 -9.95 -31.49
C THR A 524 -12.24 -8.58 -30.87
N ALA A 525 -13.09 -8.20 -29.92
CA ALA A 525 -12.93 -6.96 -29.18
C ALA A 525 -13.42 -7.11 -27.75
N THR A 526 -12.78 -6.38 -26.86
CA THR A 526 -13.18 -6.20 -25.47
C THR A 526 -13.21 -4.69 -25.19
N LEU A 527 -14.29 -4.24 -24.56
CA LEU A 527 -14.38 -2.90 -24.02
C LEU A 527 -13.94 -2.91 -22.56
N PHE A 528 -13.28 -1.83 -22.16
CA PHE A 528 -12.89 -1.57 -20.78
C PHE A 528 -11.96 -2.61 -20.16
N GLY A 529 -11.29 -3.43 -20.97
CA GLY A 529 -10.39 -4.47 -20.51
C GLY A 529 -9.56 -5.10 -21.63
N PRO A 530 -8.53 -5.87 -21.27
CA PRO A 530 -7.67 -6.51 -22.25
C PRO A 530 -8.41 -7.60 -23.03
N ASN A 531 -8.16 -7.67 -24.34
CA ASN A 531 -8.78 -8.65 -25.24
C ASN A 531 -8.08 -10.02 -25.24
N LEU A 532 -6.78 -10.04 -24.91
CA LEU A 532 -5.98 -11.26 -24.87
C LEU A 532 -5.85 -11.77 -23.43
N ALA A 533 -6.14 -13.05 -23.20
CA ALA A 533 -6.06 -13.66 -21.87
C ALA A 533 -4.65 -13.58 -21.23
N THR A 534 -3.60 -13.53 -22.05
CA THR A 534 -2.20 -13.41 -21.61
C THR A 534 -1.74 -11.97 -21.40
N SER A 535 -2.61 -10.98 -21.59
CA SER A 535 -2.28 -9.57 -21.42
C SER A 535 -2.06 -9.22 -19.96
N THR A 536 -1.02 -8.42 -19.69
CA THR A 536 -0.78 -7.82 -18.37
C THR A 536 -1.44 -6.45 -18.19
N LEU A 537 -2.05 -5.88 -19.25
CA LEU A 537 -2.75 -4.60 -19.16
C LEU A 537 -3.94 -4.68 -18.19
N ALA A 538 -4.10 -3.65 -17.37
CA ALA A 538 -5.24 -3.51 -16.47
C ALA A 538 -6.54 -3.20 -17.23
N ALA A 539 -7.65 -3.69 -16.69
CA ALA A 539 -8.98 -3.22 -17.08
C ALA A 539 -9.20 -1.79 -16.61
N PHE A 540 -10.12 -1.08 -17.26
CA PHE A 540 -10.51 0.26 -16.84
C PHE A 540 -11.38 0.19 -15.58
N GLU A 541 -11.02 1.01 -14.59
CA GLU A 541 -11.80 1.21 -13.37
C GLU A 541 -12.40 2.63 -13.40
N GLY A 542 -13.71 2.73 -13.17
CA GLY A 542 -14.40 4.01 -13.12
C GLY A 542 -15.82 3.97 -13.67
N GLU A 543 -16.32 5.14 -14.03
CA GLU A 543 -17.67 5.36 -14.54
C GLU A 543 -17.64 5.67 -16.05
N VAL A 544 -18.62 5.17 -16.80
CA VAL A 544 -18.75 5.35 -18.25
C VAL A 544 -20.20 5.69 -18.62
N HIS A 545 -20.38 6.69 -19.48
CA HIS A 545 -21.69 6.99 -20.07
C HIS A 545 -21.86 6.36 -21.46
N SER A 546 -20.87 6.54 -22.33
CA SER A 546 -20.95 6.04 -23.71
C SER A 546 -19.56 5.80 -24.30
N LEU A 547 -19.51 4.92 -25.30
CA LEU A 547 -18.35 4.69 -26.17
C LEU A 547 -18.85 4.57 -27.62
N ILE A 548 -18.41 5.48 -28.49
CA ILE A 548 -18.92 5.69 -29.85
C ILE A 548 -17.78 5.52 -30.84
N LEU A 549 -18.01 4.69 -31.86
CA LEU A 549 -17.13 4.45 -33.00
C LEU A 549 -17.65 5.23 -34.21
N ASP A 550 -16.74 5.92 -34.91
CA ASP A 550 -16.97 6.71 -36.13
C ASP A 550 -18.22 7.61 -36.07
N GLY A 551 -18.43 8.22 -34.89
CA GLY A 551 -19.47 9.21 -34.60
C GLY A 551 -20.92 8.71 -34.59
N THR A 552 -21.18 7.48 -35.05
CA THR A 552 -22.55 6.98 -35.28
C THR A 552 -22.76 5.57 -34.74
N ASN A 553 -21.71 4.75 -34.67
CA ASN A 553 -21.80 3.39 -34.18
C ASN A 553 -21.57 3.37 -32.66
N ARG A 554 -22.66 3.35 -31.88
CA ARG A 554 -22.59 3.28 -30.41
C ARG A 554 -22.17 1.87 -30.00
N LEU A 555 -20.88 1.70 -29.70
CA LEU A 555 -20.40 0.44 -29.14
C LEU A 555 -21.03 0.24 -27.76
N PHE A 556 -21.00 1.27 -26.91
CA PHE A 556 -21.70 1.26 -25.62
C PHE A 556 -22.48 2.57 -25.41
N ASP A 557 -23.69 2.45 -24.86
CA ASP A 557 -24.51 3.59 -24.45
C ASP A 557 -25.45 3.20 -23.31
N VAL A 558 -25.30 3.86 -22.18
CA VAL A 558 -26.10 3.62 -20.98
C VAL A 558 -27.59 3.96 -21.13
N THR A 559 -27.94 4.81 -22.10
CA THR A 559 -29.34 5.14 -22.44
C THR A 559 -30.05 4.05 -23.24
N SER A 560 -29.31 3.01 -23.68
CA SER A 560 -29.85 1.82 -24.34
C SER A 560 -29.55 0.55 -23.52
N PRO A 561 -30.37 0.20 -22.53
CA PRO A 561 -30.13 -0.96 -21.64
C PRO A 561 -30.05 -2.31 -22.37
N ALA A 562 -30.68 -2.44 -23.55
CA ALA A 562 -30.56 -3.60 -24.42
C ALA A 562 -29.12 -3.79 -24.96
N GLY A 563 -28.30 -2.73 -24.94
CA GLY A 563 -26.91 -2.72 -25.37
C GLY A 563 -25.97 -3.58 -24.52
N LEU A 564 -26.39 -4.14 -23.37
CA LEU A 564 -25.58 -5.13 -22.66
C LEU A 564 -25.65 -6.54 -23.28
N THR A 565 -26.72 -6.85 -24.03
CA THR A 565 -26.96 -8.19 -24.59
C THR A 565 -25.95 -8.58 -25.69
N GLN A 566 -25.34 -7.60 -26.35
CA GLN A 566 -24.27 -7.76 -27.34
C GLN A 566 -22.91 -8.18 -26.74
N TYR A 567 -22.81 -8.27 -25.41
CA TYR A 567 -21.61 -8.72 -24.70
C TYR A 567 -21.78 -10.13 -24.13
N GLY A 568 -20.70 -10.91 -24.14
CA GLY A 568 -20.63 -12.25 -23.57
C GLY A 568 -20.26 -12.22 -22.09
N GLY A 569 -20.80 -13.15 -21.29
CA GLY A 569 -20.33 -13.39 -19.92
C GLY A 569 -20.69 -12.31 -18.89
N THR A 570 -21.84 -11.65 -19.01
CA THR A 570 -22.34 -10.68 -18.01
C THR A 570 -22.80 -11.38 -16.72
N SER A 571 -21.91 -12.08 -16.02
CA SER A 571 -22.18 -12.55 -14.66
C SER A 571 -22.05 -11.36 -13.71
N GLY A 572 -23.17 -10.69 -13.46
CA GLY A 572 -23.22 -9.58 -12.52
C GLY A 572 -24.56 -8.85 -12.43
N THR A 573 -25.67 -9.44 -12.90
CA THR A 573 -27.00 -8.89 -12.59
C THR A 573 -27.42 -9.35 -11.19
N ALA A 574 -27.30 -8.44 -10.21
CA ALA A 574 -28.13 -8.35 -9.00
C ALA A 574 -28.38 -9.61 -8.13
N GLU A 575 -27.50 -10.63 -8.13
CA GLU A 575 -27.48 -11.70 -7.10
C GLU A 575 -26.30 -11.51 -6.12
N THR A 576 -26.12 -10.28 -5.63
CA THR A 576 -24.97 -9.89 -4.79
C THR A 576 -25.21 -9.95 -3.28
N ARG A 577 -26.28 -10.58 -2.79
CA ARG A 577 -26.50 -10.68 -1.33
C ARG A 577 -25.66 -11.77 -0.64
N ALA A 578 -25.01 -12.67 -1.38
CA ALA A 578 -24.21 -13.77 -0.82
C ALA A 578 -22.68 -13.55 -0.88
N SER A 579 -22.19 -12.45 -1.45
CA SER A 579 -20.75 -12.20 -1.68
C SER A 579 -20.20 -10.92 -1.07
N GLU A 580 -20.99 -10.20 -0.25
CA GLU A 580 -20.52 -8.99 0.42
C GLU A 580 -19.52 -9.32 1.54
N THR A 581 -18.25 -9.04 1.27
CA THR A 581 -17.21 -9.07 2.30
C THR A 581 -17.25 -7.77 3.10
N SER A 582 -17.61 -7.85 4.39
CA SER A 582 -17.73 -6.67 5.26
C SER A 582 -17.43 -6.98 6.73
N ALA A 583 -16.81 -6.01 7.40
CA ALA A 583 -16.66 -5.97 8.86
C ALA A 583 -17.32 -4.68 9.37
N CYS A 584 -18.39 -4.80 10.16
CA CYS A 584 -19.12 -3.63 10.66
C CYS A 584 -19.70 -3.85 12.05
N THR A 585 -19.74 -2.79 12.84
CA THR A 585 -20.57 -2.78 14.05
C THR A 585 -22.02 -2.69 13.63
N VAL A 586 -22.86 -3.56 14.16
CA VAL A 586 -24.30 -3.52 13.91
C VAL A 586 -25.03 -2.95 15.12
N PRO A 587 -26.21 -2.33 14.94
CA PRO A 587 -27.03 -1.87 16.06
C PRO A 587 -27.23 -3.00 17.06
N ALA A 588 -27.25 -2.63 18.34
CA ALA A 588 -27.47 -3.59 19.40
C ALA A 588 -28.75 -4.40 19.16
N GLY A 589 -28.71 -5.70 19.45
CA GLY A 589 -29.89 -6.55 19.37
C GLY A 589 -31.00 -6.08 20.32
N PRO A 590 -32.18 -6.74 20.32
CA PRO A 590 -33.26 -6.44 21.27
C PRO A 590 -32.84 -6.47 22.75
N ASP A 591 -31.70 -7.11 23.04
CA ASP A 591 -31.06 -7.27 24.34
C ASP A 591 -30.00 -6.19 24.66
N GLY A 592 -29.79 -5.21 23.78
CA GLY A 592 -28.88 -4.08 24.01
C GLY A 592 -27.39 -4.40 23.88
N ARG A 593 -27.02 -5.60 23.42
CA ARG A 593 -25.61 -6.00 23.31
C ARG A 593 -24.90 -5.36 22.10
N PRO A 594 -23.68 -4.80 22.27
CA PRO A 594 -22.88 -4.31 21.16
C PRO A 594 -22.31 -5.50 20.34
N LEU A 595 -22.43 -5.43 19.01
CA LEU A 595 -22.13 -6.55 18.11
C LEU A 595 -21.18 -6.13 16.98
N LEU A 596 -20.29 -7.05 16.59
CA LEU A 596 -19.46 -6.95 15.39
C LEU A 596 -19.87 -8.05 14.41
N ARG A 597 -20.24 -7.69 13.19
CA ARG A 597 -20.55 -8.63 12.12
C ARG A 597 -19.38 -8.73 11.15
N LEU A 598 -18.98 -9.96 10.84
CA LEU A 598 -18.02 -10.31 9.80
C LEU A 598 -18.73 -11.15 8.75
N ALA A 599 -18.53 -10.84 7.46
CA ALA A 599 -19.07 -11.60 6.34
C ALA A 599 -18.01 -11.81 5.26
N GLY A 600 -18.08 -12.95 4.58
CA GLY A 600 -17.15 -13.28 3.50
C GLY A 600 -15.72 -13.45 4.03
N ALA A 601 -14.76 -12.81 3.37
CA ALA A 601 -13.36 -12.83 3.79
C ALA A 601 -13.02 -11.78 4.87
N ALA A 602 -14.00 -11.03 5.40
CA ALA A 602 -13.72 -9.93 6.30
C ALA A 602 -13.13 -10.42 7.62
N SER A 603 -12.28 -9.60 8.21
CA SER A 603 -11.64 -9.90 9.49
C SER A 603 -11.58 -8.67 10.38
N ALA A 604 -11.08 -8.85 11.59
CA ALA A 604 -10.61 -7.76 12.43
C ALA A 604 -9.28 -8.16 13.06
N GLY A 605 -8.27 -7.31 12.89
CA GLY A 605 -7.01 -7.44 13.63
C GLY A 605 -7.28 -7.26 15.12
N VAL A 606 -6.75 -8.16 15.95
CA VAL A 606 -6.92 -8.12 17.39
C VAL A 606 -5.67 -7.54 18.03
N GLU A 607 -5.78 -6.38 18.68
CA GLU A 607 -4.66 -5.83 19.47
C GLU A 607 -4.39 -6.71 20.69
N LEU A 608 -3.24 -7.39 20.71
CA LEU A 608 -2.85 -8.13 21.91
C LEU A 608 -2.23 -7.16 22.94
N PRO A 609 -2.32 -7.47 24.24
CA PRO A 609 -1.40 -6.91 25.23
C PRO A 609 0.06 -7.14 24.81
N ALA A 610 0.98 -6.41 25.42
CA ALA A 610 2.42 -6.64 25.23
C ALA A 610 2.74 -8.13 25.45
N ASN A 611 3.47 -8.72 24.52
CA ASN A 611 3.75 -10.14 24.51
C ASN A 611 5.04 -10.45 23.74
N GLU A 612 5.71 -11.54 24.11
CA GLU A 612 6.88 -12.06 23.42
C GLU A 612 6.75 -13.59 23.31
N ARG A 613 6.31 -14.08 22.15
CA ARG A 613 6.18 -15.53 21.91
C ARG A 613 7.50 -16.28 22.15
N ALA A 614 8.63 -15.66 21.77
CA ALA A 614 9.95 -16.23 21.94
C ALA A 614 10.35 -16.41 23.42
N ALA A 615 9.80 -15.58 24.33
CA ALA A 615 9.95 -15.71 25.77
C ALA A 615 9.05 -16.80 26.38
N GLY A 616 8.20 -17.46 25.59
CA GLY A 616 7.33 -18.55 26.04
C GLY A 616 5.95 -18.10 26.54
N ASP A 617 5.56 -16.85 26.24
CA ASP A 617 4.27 -16.29 26.61
C ASP A 617 3.11 -17.17 26.14
N LEU A 618 2.11 -17.29 27.01
CA LEU A 618 0.83 -17.91 26.72
C LEU A 618 -0.19 -16.83 26.36
N LEU A 619 -0.68 -16.90 25.13
CA LEU A 619 -1.86 -16.16 24.70
C LEU A 619 -3.11 -16.98 25.04
N GLU A 620 -4.05 -16.39 25.77
CA GLU A 620 -5.42 -16.87 25.91
C GLU A 620 -6.40 -15.86 25.30
N PHE A 621 -7.39 -16.35 24.58
CA PHE A 621 -8.39 -15.52 23.91
C PHE A 621 -9.76 -16.19 23.92
N GLU A 622 -10.80 -15.42 24.21
CA GLU A 622 -12.16 -15.91 24.26
C GLU A 622 -13.12 -14.96 23.56
N PHE A 623 -14.14 -15.51 22.90
CA PHE A 623 -15.26 -14.76 22.34
C PHE A 623 -16.49 -15.65 22.17
N ALA A 624 -17.66 -15.02 22.15
CA ALA A 624 -18.92 -15.63 21.77
C ALA A 624 -19.31 -15.18 20.35
N PHE A 625 -19.81 -16.12 19.57
CA PHE A 625 -20.21 -15.91 18.18
C PHE A 625 -21.55 -16.58 17.88
N ARG A 626 -22.24 -16.05 16.89
CA ARG A 626 -23.44 -16.64 16.28
C ARG A 626 -23.20 -16.73 14.78
N LEU A 627 -23.23 -17.95 14.26
CA LEU A 627 -23.19 -18.21 12.82
C LEU A 627 -24.55 -17.90 12.22
N GLU A 628 -24.65 -16.88 11.38
CA GLU A 628 -25.91 -16.44 10.77
C GLU A 628 -26.24 -17.27 9.52
N CYS A 629 -25.25 -17.50 8.66
CA CYS A 629 -25.37 -18.29 7.44
C CYS A 629 -24.00 -18.83 7.00
N GLY A 630 -24.01 -19.63 5.92
CA GLY A 630 -22.83 -20.26 5.33
C GLY A 630 -22.43 -21.56 6.01
N VAL A 631 -21.59 -22.33 5.34
CA VAL A 631 -21.11 -23.64 5.81
C VAL A 631 -19.59 -23.77 5.75
N THR A 632 -18.89 -22.81 5.13
CA THR A 632 -17.44 -22.80 4.97
C THR A 632 -16.85 -21.42 5.25
N GLY A 633 -15.92 -21.32 6.19
CA GLY A 633 -15.16 -20.07 6.41
C GLY A 633 -14.40 -20.05 7.73
N THR A 634 -13.70 -18.96 8.00
CA THR A 634 -12.80 -18.85 9.16
C THR A 634 -13.44 -18.01 10.26
N LEU A 635 -13.47 -18.54 11.49
CA LEU A 635 -13.92 -17.83 12.69
C LEU A 635 -12.81 -16.98 13.29
N CYS A 636 -11.58 -17.51 13.35
CA CYS A 636 -10.39 -16.77 13.76
C CYS A 636 -9.11 -17.43 13.23
N THR A 637 -8.04 -16.62 13.16
CA THR A 637 -6.69 -17.03 12.74
C THR A 637 -5.69 -16.62 13.82
N VAL A 638 -4.79 -17.53 14.22
CA VAL A 638 -3.68 -17.25 15.14
C VAL A 638 -2.34 -17.71 14.54
N GLY A 639 -1.28 -16.94 14.78
CA GLY A 639 0.03 -17.14 14.16
C GLY A 639 0.17 -16.38 12.84
N ASP A 640 1.36 -16.47 12.24
CA ASP A 640 1.76 -15.66 11.09
C ASP A 640 1.29 -16.21 9.72
N ALA A 641 1.59 -15.48 8.64
CA ALA A 641 1.17 -15.85 7.29
C ALA A 641 1.76 -17.18 6.80
N CYS A 642 2.97 -17.54 7.24
CA CYS A 642 3.67 -18.76 6.86
C CYS A 642 3.16 -19.98 7.64
N HIS A 643 2.84 -19.79 8.93
CA HIS A 643 2.45 -20.85 9.86
C HIS A 643 1.15 -20.53 10.63
N PRO A 644 0.03 -20.24 9.93
CA PRO A 644 -1.23 -19.93 10.58
C PRO A 644 -1.91 -21.19 11.14
N ALA A 645 -2.54 -21.04 12.31
CA ALA A 645 -3.57 -21.95 12.79
C ALA A 645 -4.94 -21.27 12.65
N ARG A 646 -5.88 -21.94 11.99
CA ARG A 646 -7.21 -21.40 11.69
C ARG A 646 -8.28 -22.20 12.42
N VAL A 647 -9.25 -21.51 12.99
CA VAL A 647 -10.50 -22.13 13.44
C VAL A 647 -11.54 -21.91 12.36
N VAL A 648 -11.97 -22.98 11.72
CA VAL A 648 -12.84 -22.93 10.53
C VAL A 648 -14.17 -23.63 10.79
N VAL A 649 -15.22 -23.12 10.14
CA VAL A 649 -16.46 -23.85 9.92
C VAL A 649 -16.32 -24.59 8.60
N ARG A 650 -16.64 -25.88 8.56
CA ARG A 650 -16.72 -26.68 7.33
C ARG A 650 -17.85 -27.69 7.46
N ASN A 651 -18.86 -27.58 6.59
CA ASN A 651 -19.99 -28.51 6.50
C ASN A 651 -20.65 -28.82 7.86
N GLY A 652 -20.92 -27.78 8.67
CA GLY A 652 -21.57 -27.92 9.97
C GLY A 652 -20.66 -28.35 11.13
N SER A 653 -19.36 -28.55 10.89
CA SER A 653 -18.37 -28.82 11.93
C SER A 653 -17.46 -27.61 12.14
N ILE A 654 -17.00 -27.41 13.37
CA ILE A 654 -15.94 -26.46 13.72
C ILE A 654 -14.64 -27.25 13.90
N LEU A 655 -13.61 -26.86 13.18
CA LEU A 655 -12.32 -27.53 13.12
C LEU A 655 -11.21 -26.53 13.48
N ILE A 656 -10.13 -26.99 14.10
CA ILE A 656 -8.87 -26.27 14.14
C ILE A 656 -7.90 -26.90 13.14
N GLU A 657 -7.29 -26.08 12.29
CA GLU A 657 -6.42 -26.51 11.19
C GLU A 657 -5.07 -25.79 11.24
N ALA A 658 -3.98 -26.55 11.11
CA ALA A 658 -2.64 -26.02 10.89
C ALA A 658 -1.73 -27.08 10.26
N ALA A 659 -0.79 -26.65 9.40
CA ALA A 659 0.22 -27.53 8.79
C ALA A 659 -0.36 -28.84 8.19
N GLY A 660 -1.50 -28.74 7.49
CA GLY A 660 -2.19 -29.90 6.89
C GLY A 660 -2.92 -30.82 7.89
N THR A 661 -2.85 -30.53 9.18
CA THR A 661 -3.61 -31.22 10.23
C THR A 661 -4.95 -30.53 10.45
N SER A 662 -6.01 -31.30 10.63
CA SER A 662 -7.36 -30.81 10.96
C SER A 662 -7.92 -31.62 12.12
N GLN A 663 -8.41 -30.95 13.16
CA GLN A 663 -8.95 -31.59 14.37
C GLN A 663 -10.35 -31.03 14.69
N PRO A 664 -11.34 -31.88 14.99
CA PRO A 664 -12.69 -31.42 15.30
C PRO A 664 -12.76 -30.79 16.70
N CYS A 665 -13.33 -29.59 16.79
CA CYS A 665 -13.62 -28.88 18.04
C CYS A 665 -15.06 -29.12 18.51
N GLY A 666 -15.99 -29.39 17.59
CA GLY A 666 -17.41 -29.62 17.86
C GLY A 666 -18.31 -29.22 16.69
N ALA A 667 -19.63 -29.24 16.90
CA ALA A 667 -20.61 -28.88 15.88
C ALA A 667 -20.86 -27.36 15.81
N ALA A 668 -20.97 -26.81 14.60
CA ALA A 668 -21.52 -25.49 14.37
C ALA A 668 -23.05 -25.54 14.51
N ARG A 669 -23.62 -24.59 15.24
CA ARG A 669 -25.06 -24.49 15.51
C ARG A 669 -25.58 -23.13 15.00
N PRO A 670 -25.92 -23.02 13.71
CA PRO A 670 -26.42 -21.79 13.10
C PRO A 670 -27.58 -21.17 13.90
N GLY A 671 -27.59 -19.85 13.99
CA GLY A 671 -28.60 -19.08 14.73
C GLY A 671 -28.46 -19.12 16.26
N THR A 672 -27.54 -19.92 16.82
CA THR A 672 -27.30 -19.99 18.27
C THR A 672 -25.97 -19.37 18.67
N TRP A 673 -25.92 -18.80 19.87
CA TRP A 673 -24.66 -18.32 20.47
C TRP A 673 -23.82 -19.51 20.92
N GLN A 674 -22.55 -19.53 20.50
CA GLN A 674 -21.53 -20.48 20.92
C GLN A 674 -20.32 -19.70 21.45
N ARG A 675 -19.56 -20.31 22.36
CA ARG A 675 -18.35 -19.70 22.92
C ARG A 675 -17.11 -20.43 22.42
N LEU A 676 -16.09 -19.69 22.04
CA LEU A 676 -14.79 -20.22 21.66
C LEU A 676 -13.76 -19.72 22.67
N ALA A 677 -12.93 -20.64 23.18
CA ALA A 677 -11.74 -20.33 23.95
C ALA A 677 -10.52 -20.89 23.22
N LEU A 678 -9.51 -20.06 23.02
CA LEU A 678 -8.26 -20.38 22.35
C LEU A 678 -7.09 -20.15 23.29
N SER A 679 -6.10 -21.02 23.24
CA SER A 679 -4.80 -20.80 23.87
C SER A 679 -3.67 -21.13 22.89
N SER A 680 -2.62 -20.32 22.86
CA SER A 680 -1.44 -20.54 22.01
C SER A 680 -0.17 -20.30 22.79
N ARG A 681 0.75 -21.26 22.75
CA ARG A 681 2.08 -21.19 23.35
C ARG A 681 3.07 -22.02 22.53
N ALA A 682 4.28 -21.49 22.34
CA ALA A 682 5.36 -22.17 21.64
C ALA A 682 4.94 -22.71 20.26
N ASP A 683 4.76 -24.02 20.11
CA ASP A 683 4.37 -24.65 18.85
C ASP A 683 2.94 -25.19 18.83
N THR A 684 2.15 -24.94 19.87
CA THR A 684 0.85 -25.57 20.07
C THR A 684 -0.25 -24.53 20.22
N THR A 685 -1.34 -24.70 19.47
CA THR A 685 -2.60 -23.97 19.67
C THR A 685 -3.71 -24.94 20.02
N ARG A 686 -4.49 -24.61 21.05
CA ARG A 686 -5.64 -25.38 21.53
C ARG A 686 -6.91 -24.57 21.44
N VAL A 687 -7.99 -25.21 21.06
CA VAL A 687 -9.32 -24.59 20.95
C VAL A 687 -10.35 -25.45 21.66
N MET A 688 -11.18 -24.78 22.44
CA MET A 688 -12.33 -25.34 23.13
C MET A 688 -13.59 -24.63 22.65
N LEU A 689 -14.59 -25.41 22.21
CA LEU A 689 -15.91 -24.92 21.86
C LEU A 689 -16.88 -25.21 23.02
N ASP A 690 -17.49 -24.16 23.55
CA ASP A 690 -18.36 -24.18 24.73
C ASP A 690 -17.68 -24.82 25.96
N ARG A 691 -17.97 -26.09 26.23
CA ARG A 691 -17.37 -26.91 27.30
C ARG A 691 -16.91 -28.29 26.78
N ALA A 692 -16.76 -28.44 25.46
CA ALA A 692 -16.25 -29.66 24.86
C ALA A 692 -14.75 -29.84 25.19
N PRO A 693 -14.20 -31.07 25.07
CA PRO A 693 -12.75 -31.27 25.16
C PRO A 693 -11.99 -30.39 24.16
N ALA A 694 -10.85 -29.86 24.57
CA ALA A 694 -10.04 -29.02 23.70
C ALA A 694 -9.37 -29.85 22.58
N ALA A 695 -9.47 -29.36 21.35
CA ALA A 695 -8.70 -29.86 20.20
C ALA A 695 -7.40 -29.07 20.06
N ALA A 696 -6.34 -29.69 19.55
CA ALA A 696 -5.02 -29.06 19.45
C ALA A 696 -4.34 -29.35 18.11
N VAL A 697 -3.61 -28.36 17.60
CA VAL A 697 -2.74 -28.51 16.42
C VAL A 697 -1.36 -27.94 16.73
N ARG A 698 -0.37 -28.36 15.93
CA ARG A 698 0.99 -27.82 15.97
C ARG A 698 1.26 -26.89 14.79
N HIS A 699 1.96 -25.79 15.06
CA HIS A 699 2.43 -24.81 14.09
C HIS A 699 3.55 -23.97 14.69
N THR A 700 4.38 -23.32 13.88
CA THR A 700 5.60 -22.64 14.34
C THR A 700 5.66 -21.19 13.89
N PRO A 701 4.73 -20.32 14.33
CA PRO A 701 4.77 -18.92 13.95
C PRO A 701 5.90 -18.18 14.68
N GLN A 702 6.44 -17.14 14.05
CA GLN A 702 7.54 -16.33 14.59
C GLN A 702 7.09 -15.43 15.75
N ALA A 703 5.85 -14.95 15.73
CA ALA A 703 5.26 -14.09 16.76
C ALA A 703 3.73 -14.29 16.84
N ASN A 704 3.04 -13.52 17.69
CA ASN A 704 1.61 -13.70 17.95
C ASN A 704 0.75 -12.74 17.11
N TRP A 705 0.37 -13.14 15.91
CA TRP A 705 -0.75 -12.48 15.21
C TRP A 705 -2.07 -13.13 15.60
N LEU A 706 -3.12 -12.32 15.75
CA LEU A 706 -4.47 -12.79 16.01
C LEU A 706 -5.49 -11.97 15.21
N TYR A 707 -6.37 -12.67 14.51
CA TYR A 707 -7.49 -12.10 13.76
C TYR A 707 -8.79 -12.80 14.13
N LEU A 708 -9.86 -12.03 14.29
CA LEU A 708 -11.22 -12.55 14.16
C LEU A 708 -11.53 -12.61 12.66
N GLY A 709 -11.93 -13.76 12.13
CA GLY A 709 -12.04 -14.01 10.70
C GLY A 709 -10.73 -14.48 10.03
N GLU A 710 -10.67 -14.34 8.70
CA GLU A 710 -9.53 -14.76 7.86
C GLU A 710 -8.39 -13.72 7.94
N GLY A 711 -7.28 -14.09 8.61
CA GLY A 711 -6.10 -13.22 8.72
C GLY A 711 -5.29 -13.13 7.43
N TYR A 712 -5.20 -14.22 6.68
CA TYR A 712 -4.39 -14.35 5.46
C TYR A 712 -5.15 -15.22 4.45
N PRO A 713 -5.30 -14.84 3.17
CA PRO A 713 -6.09 -15.59 2.21
C PRO A 713 -5.63 -17.04 2.08
N SER A 714 -6.53 -17.97 2.33
CA SER A 714 -6.34 -19.37 1.98
C SER A 714 -6.61 -19.58 0.48
N SER A 715 -5.82 -20.45 -0.18
CA SER A 715 -5.97 -20.81 -1.59
C SER A 715 -7.22 -21.68 -1.89
N SER A 716 -8.20 -21.72 -0.99
CA SER A 716 -9.41 -22.53 -0.99
C SER A 716 -10.61 -21.65 -0.59
N PRO A 717 -11.84 -21.97 -1.02
CA PRO A 717 -12.82 -20.98 -1.45
C PRO A 717 -13.11 -19.87 -0.43
N SER A 718 -13.38 -18.67 -0.96
CA SER A 718 -13.87 -17.52 -0.20
C SER A 718 -14.99 -17.96 0.73
N GLY A 719 -14.79 -17.80 2.03
CA GLY A 719 -15.78 -18.22 3.02
C GLY A 719 -17.15 -17.64 2.70
N ASP A 720 -18.19 -18.45 2.82
CA ASP A 720 -19.59 -18.06 2.64
C ASP A 720 -20.29 -17.73 3.96
N ILE A 721 -19.55 -17.82 5.08
CA ILE A 721 -20.10 -17.55 6.40
C ILE A 721 -20.34 -16.07 6.64
N ALA A 722 -21.42 -15.79 7.37
CA ALA A 722 -21.59 -14.55 8.10
C ALA A 722 -21.68 -14.85 9.59
N VAL A 723 -20.88 -14.15 10.38
CA VAL A 723 -20.73 -14.37 11.81
C VAL A 723 -20.97 -13.07 12.55
N THR A 724 -21.79 -13.13 13.59
CA THR A 724 -21.99 -12.04 14.54
C THR A 724 -21.25 -12.37 15.82
N LEU A 725 -20.46 -11.43 16.33
CA LEU A 725 -19.64 -11.54 17.52
C LEU A 725 -20.21 -10.63 18.62
N ASP A 726 -20.29 -11.14 19.84
CA ASP A 726 -20.69 -10.36 21.01
C ASP A 726 -19.47 -9.62 21.57
N LEU A 727 -19.42 -8.30 21.38
CA LEU A 727 -18.25 -7.50 21.77
C LEU A 727 -17.96 -7.55 23.27
N THR A 728 -18.98 -7.79 24.11
CA THR A 728 -18.81 -7.88 25.56
C THR A 728 -18.12 -9.18 26.01
N SER A 729 -18.12 -10.19 25.14
CA SER A 729 -17.52 -11.49 25.40
C SER A 729 -16.05 -11.59 24.97
N ILE A 730 -15.58 -10.65 24.15
CA ILE A 730 -14.25 -10.69 23.56
C ILE A 730 -13.22 -10.24 24.58
N ARG A 731 -12.27 -11.12 24.89
CA ARG A 731 -11.23 -10.83 25.86
C ARG A 731 -9.97 -11.66 25.62
N SER A 732 -8.83 -11.11 26.02
CA SER A 732 -7.54 -11.79 25.96
C SER A 732 -6.81 -11.71 27.30
N ARG A 733 -5.82 -12.58 27.47
CA ARG A 733 -4.86 -12.55 28.58
C ARG A 733 -3.52 -13.05 28.07
N ILE A 734 -2.45 -12.37 28.48
CA ILE A 734 -1.08 -12.87 28.32
C ILE A 734 -0.60 -13.37 29.68
N THR A 735 -0.10 -14.60 29.72
CA THR A 735 0.63 -15.11 30.89
C THR A 735 2.08 -15.29 30.48
N GLU A 736 2.96 -14.50 31.09
CA GLU A 736 4.40 -14.50 30.80
C GLU A 736 4.98 -15.92 30.88
N GLY A 737 5.86 -16.25 29.93
CA GLY A 737 6.68 -17.44 30.02
C GLY A 737 7.59 -17.39 31.24
N LEU A 738 7.81 -18.55 31.88
CA LEU A 738 8.93 -18.65 32.83
C LEU A 738 10.23 -18.60 32.00
N PRO A 739 11.20 -17.73 32.34
CA PRO A 739 12.45 -17.59 31.61
C PRO A 739 13.29 -18.87 31.57
#